data_AF-A0A1G5AI41-F1
#
_entry.id   AF-A0A1G5AI41-F1
#
_cell.length_a   1.000
_cell.length_b   1.000
_cell.length_c   1.000
_cell.angle_alpha   90.00
_cell.angle_beta   90.00
_cell.angle_gamma   90.00
#
_symmetry.space_group_name_H-M   'P 1'
#
loop_
_entity.id
_entity.type
_entity.pdbx_description
1 polymer ?
#
loop_
_entity_poly.entity_id
_entity_poly.type
_entity_poly.pdbx_seq_one_letter_code
_entity_poly.pdbx_strand_id
1 'polypeptide(L)'
;MKEKLKKTPVAIIFVMAASLLLAVLCIVYSVYYQYSVKLTEKYGNEKELAVSAIRSALRDMSKESGEENGRFLLASYDTDKENQKDIAYSYDNALCALAFMADGDKESASAILDAFIYAAVNDRGDVQRVRNAYSAGNIVGDVCGSVRLPGYYDNERNMWVEDPSLVGSSSGNLAWVSLALLWYDKLYGEEEDTYLYTKTAVSLMDWVLENCADENPGFIAGINGWPENDMSQAQVLSYKSLEHNVDCMVAFDALYELTGDEKYNEAAQNSKKFIDSMYDAKKGYYYIGTASDGITPNTGQVVLDAQVWTALAVDGVIKDRRVRKNIGKMKTSDNGYAFCLDEAAGGFWTEGTAFTALYYQECGKRRAVYGAIDSICRILKVDGRIPACSGERINTGMDLFDGTPWIYDSSPHIAPGAWFVMAIDGFNPFDIEISPESKERYEKGKPVYEAFDVPGMREQLREEQFVIHAAGSYSEDGGEGLFYTNSLEALQNAYDAGKRMIEMDFMFTSDGYPVCAHNADGAWALGFSFGKAPKHNEFMNSKVYDRLTPLDIYTLADFMREHNDMYVVTDIKEASGAGSKGVYGTFSKCIPDLMNRFLIQIYHDEEYEVVQDAGFLYVIYTLYAADEDERESEAIIQSCKNMELVALTMPDVWVDDAGFVSEINETGVPLFVHTINDKKDMDRYKALGVAGFYTDQVD
;
A
#
# COMPACT_ATOMS: atom_id res chain seq x y z
N MET A 1 -21.19 -56.23 -18.19
CA MET A 1 -21.98 -55.36 -19.10
C MET A 1 -23.22 -54.75 -18.44
N LYS A 2 -23.95 -55.46 -17.55
CA LYS A 2 -25.10 -54.91 -16.80
C LYS A 2 -24.77 -53.86 -15.71
N GLU A 3 -23.52 -53.75 -15.24
CA GLU A 3 -23.11 -52.70 -14.27
C GLU A 3 -22.74 -51.36 -14.92
N LYS A 4 -22.17 -51.35 -16.13
CA LYS A 4 -21.83 -50.10 -16.84
C LYS A 4 -23.07 -49.29 -17.25
N LEU A 5 -24.21 -49.96 -17.46
CA LEU A 5 -25.49 -49.34 -17.83
C LEU A 5 -26.26 -48.70 -16.66
N LYS A 6 -25.85 -48.92 -15.40
CA LYS A 6 -26.50 -48.28 -14.24
C LYS A 6 -25.88 -46.93 -13.85
N LYS A 7 -24.64 -46.63 -14.28
CA LYS A 7 -23.94 -45.35 -14.00
C LYS A 7 -24.11 -44.30 -15.10
N THR A 8 -24.44 -44.70 -16.33
CA THR A 8 -24.66 -43.79 -17.48
C THR A 8 -25.82 -42.80 -17.30
N PRO A 9 -26.99 -43.20 -16.75
CA PRO A 9 -28.10 -42.25 -16.51
C PRO A 9 -27.73 -41.18 -15.49
N VAL A 10 -26.95 -41.56 -14.46
CA VAL A 10 -26.54 -40.66 -13.39
C VAL A 10 -25.55 -39.62 -13.91
N ALA A 11 -24.55 -40.03 -14.70
CA ALA A 11 -23.61 -39.09 -15.33
C ALA A 11 -24.30 -38.10 -16.29
N ILE A 12 -25.27 -38.56 -17.08
CA ILE A 12 -26.06 -37.69 -17.97
C ILE A 12 -26.92 -36.71 -17.16
N ILE A 13 -27.53 -37.15 -16.07
CA ILE A 13 -28.30 -36.27 -15.17
C ILE A 13 -27.38 -35.23 -14.52
N PHE A 14 -26.18 -35.60 -14.09
CA PHE A 14 -25.19 -34.65 -13.53
C PHE A 14 -24.75 -33.61 -14.57
N VAL A 15 -24.43 -34.03 -15.80
CA VAL A 15 -24.06 -33.11 -16.88
C VAL A 15 -25.23 -32.20 -17.24
N MET A 16 -26.46 -32.73 -17.36
CA MET A 16 -27.66 -31.91 -17.63
C MET A 16 -27.96 -30.94 -16.48
N ALA A 17 -27.78 -31.35 -15.22
CA ALA A 17 -27.96 -30.49 -14.06
C ALA A 17 -26.90 -29.39 -14.02
N ALA A 18 -25.63 -29.71 -14.31
CA ALA A 18 -24.55 -28.73 -14.40
C ALA A 18 -24.76 -27.75 -15.57
N SER A 19 -25.20 -28.22 -16.74
CA SER A 19 -25.54 -27.36 -17.87
C SER A 19 -26.77 -26.50 -17.62
N LEU A 20 -27.78 -27.01 -16.91
CA LEU A 20 -28.94 -26.22 -16.50
C LEU A 20 -28.54 -25.17 -15.46
N LEU A 21 -27.68 -25.51 -14.50
CA LEU A 21 -27.14 -24.58 -13.51
C LEU A 21 -26.34 -23.48 -14.21
N LEU A 22 -25.45 -23.83 -15.14
CA LEU A 22 -24.69 -22.88 -15.95
C LEU A 22 -25.61 -21.99 -16.79
N ALA A 23 -26.64 -22.54 -17.43
CA ALA A 23 -27.61 -21.75 -18.19
C ALA A 23 -28.41 -20.79 -17.29
N VAL A 24 -28.79 -21.22 -16.09
CA VAL A 24 -29.44 -20.36 -15.10
C VAL A 24 -28.49 -19.26 -14.63
N LEU A 25 -27.23 -19.57 -14.35
CA LEU A 25 -26.19 -18.60 -14.00
C LEU A 25 -25.98 -17.58 -15.12
N CYS A 26 -25.85 -18.03 -16.37
CA CYS A 26 -25.73 -17.14 -17.54
C CYS A 26 -26.97 -16.24 -17.73
N ILE A 27 -28.18 -16.75 -17.49
CA ILE A 27 -29.41 -15.94 -17.58
C ILE A 27 -29.45 -14.91 -16.46
N VAL A 28 -29.13 -15.30 -15.22
CA VAL A 28 -29.08 -14.37 -14.07
C VAL A 28 -28.04 -13.29 -14.31
N TYR A 29 -26.84 -13.68 -14.74
CA TYR A 29 -25.76 -12.76 -15.09
C TYR A 29 -26.16 -11.83 -16.24
N SER A 30 -26.79 -12.36 -17.30
CA SER A 30 -27.29 -11.56 -18.42
C SER A 30 -28.38 -10.56 -18.00
N VAL A 31 -29.26 -10.92 -17.05
CA VAL A 31 -30.28 -10.01 -16.53
C VAL A 31 -29.68 -8.93 -15.63
N TYR A 32 -28.66 -9.26 -14.84
CA TYR A 32 -27.92 -8.31 -14.00
C TYR A 32 -27.13 -7.31 -14.88
N TYR A 33 -26.38 -7.83 -15.84
CA TYR A 33 -25.63 -7.04 -16.82
C TYR A 33 -26.55 -6.13 -17.67
N GLN A 34 -27.69 -6.63 -18.15
CA GLN A 34 -28.68 -5.80 -18.85
C GLN A 34 -29.30 -4.72 -17.96
N TYR A 35 -29.20 -4.85 -16.63
CA TYR A 35 -29.74 -3.88 -15.70
C TYR A 35 -28.75 -2.78 -15.36
N SER A 36 -27.47 -3.10 -15.12
CA SER A 36 -26.41 -2.10 -15.00
C SER A 36 -26.32 -1.25 -16.28
N VAL A 37 -26.34 -1.88 -17.46
CA VAL A 37 -26.40 -1.17 -18.76
C VAL A 37 -27.54 -0.15 -18.83
N LYS A 38 -28.73 -0.47 -18.29
CA LYS A 38 -29.87 0.46 -18.27
C LYS A 38 -29.74 1.59 -17.25
N LEU A 39 -28.99 1.38 -16.18
CA LEU A 39 -28.66 2.44 -15.22
C LEU A 39 -27.63 3.37 -15.84
N THR A 40 -26.56 2.84 -16.43
CA THR A 40 -25.55 3.61 -17.17
C THR A 40 -26.17 4.37 -18.34
N GLU A 41 -27.10 3.78 -19.10
CA GLU A 41 -27.84 4.49 -20.16
C GLU A 41 -28.65 5.69 -19.64
N LYS A 42 -29.21 5.60 -18.43
CA LYS A 42 -30.06 6.66 -17.85
C LYS A 42 -29.25 7.73 -17.12
N TYR A 43 -28.25 7.31 -16.36
CA TYR A 43 -27.51 8.15 -15.40
C TYR A 43 -26.03 8.29 -15.72
N GLY A 44 -25.59 7.83 -16.89
CA GLY A 44 -24.18 7.84 -17.29
C GLY A 44 -23.58 9.24 -17.31
N ASN A 45 -24.36 10.27 -17.64
CA ASN A 45 -23.88 11.66 -17.59
C ASN A 45 -23.64 12.12 -16.14
N GLU A 46 -24.57 11.84 -15.22
CA GLU A 46 -24.42 12.14 -13.81
C GLU A 46 -23.28 11.34 -13.17
N LYS A 47 -23.13 10.07 -13.56
CA LYS A 47 -21.98 9.22 -13.16
C LYS A 47 -20.66 9.83 -13.63
N GLU A 48 -20.58 10.19 -14.91
CA GLU A 48 -19.37 10.76 -15.51
C GLU A 48 -18.98 12.07 -14.83
N LEU A 49 -19.96 12.92 -14.51
CA LEU A 49 -19.72 14.14 -13.74
C LEU A 49 -19.14 13.83 -12.34
N ALA A 50 -19.72 12.85 -11.63
CA ALA A 50 -19.25 12.47 -10.31
C ALA A 50 -17.82 11.91 -10.32
N VAL A 51 -17.51 10.94 -11.21
CA VAL A 51 -16.16 10.38 -11.30
C VAL A 51 -15.15 11.42 -11.79
N SER A 52 -15.54 12.28 -12.74
CA SER A 52 -14.69 13.38 -13.20
C SER A 52 -14.40 14.41 -12.11
N ALA A 53 -15.32 14.65 -11.17
CA ALA A 53 -15.08 15.52 -10.02
C ALA A 53 -14.00 14.94 -9.10
N ILE A 54 -14.07 13.64 -8.78
CA ILE A 54 -13.07 12.94 -7.97
C ILE A 54 -11.70 12.92 -8.68
N ARG A 55 -11.70 12.57 -9.98
CA ARG A 55 -10.49 12.56 -10.83
C ARG A 55 -9.84 13.94 -10.93
N SER A 56 -10.64 15.00 -11.05
CA SER A 56 -10.13 16.38 -11.14
C SER A 56 -9.49 16.81 -9.83
N ALA A 57 -10.10 16.47 -8.68
CA ALA A 57 -9.51 16.74 -7.37
C ALA A 57 -8.12 16.10 -7.22
N LEU A 58 -7.94 14.86 -7.70
CA LEU A 58 -6.65 14.18 -7.68
C LEU A 58 -5.60 14.90 -8.56
N ARG A 59 -6.00 15.30 -9.77
CA ARG A 59 -5.10 15.99 -10.71
C ARG A 59 -4.73 17.40 -10.25
N ASP A 60 -5.67 18.13 -9.65
CA ASP A 60 -5.44 19.48 -9.18
C ASP A 60 -4.43 19.49 -8.03
N MET A 61 -4.50 18.51 -7.12
CA MET A 61 -3.51 18.34 -6.06
C MET A 61 -2.09 18.10 -6.59
N SER A 62 -1.94 17.29 -7.63
CA SER A 62 -0.64 17.06 -8.28
C SER A 62 -0.07 18.34 -8.93
N LYS A 63 -0.93 19.15 -9.54
CA LYS A 63 -0.50 20.43 -10.14
C LYS A 63 -0.13 21.48 -9.11
N GLU A 64 -0.87 21.56 -8.01
CA GLU A 64 -0.64 22.55 -6.95
C GLU A 64 0.67 22.29 -6.20
N SER A 65 1.07 21.03 -6.02
CA SER A 65 2.36 20.69 -5.41
C SER A 65 3.57 20.95 -6.33
N GLY A 66 3.37 20.91 -7.65
CA GLY A 66 4.46 20.97 -8.62
C GLY A 66 5.30 19.68 -8.67
N GLU A 67 4.80 18.59 -8.10
CA GLU A 67 5.49 17.29 -7.99
C GLU A 67 4.72 16.25 -8.80
N GLU A 68 5.21 15.94 -10.02
CA GLU A 68 4.57 14.97 -10.92
C GLU A 68 4.50 13.54 -10.33
N ASN A 69 5.37 13.22 -9.36
CA ASN A 69 5.46 11.90 -8.69
C ASN A 69 5.00 11.92 -7.22
N GLY A 70 4.23 12.93 -6.78
CA GLY A 70 3.76 12.98 -5.39
C GLY A 70 2.80 11.84 -5.02
N ARG A 71 2.70 11.53 -3.72
CA ARG A 71 1.75 10.53 -3.20
C ARG A 71 0.53 11.27 -2.66
N PHE A 72 -0.59 11.23 -3.37
CA PHE A 72 -1.73 12.13 -3.09
C PHE A 72 -2.92 11.40 -2.46
N LEU A 73 -3.48 12.00 -1.40
CA LEU A 73 -4.80 11.63 -0.89
C LEU A 73 -5.76 12.84 -0.93
N LEU A 74 -7.01 12.58 -1.28
CA LEU A 74 -8.05 13.58 -1.47
C LEU A 74 -8.62 14.05 -0.13
N ALA A 75 -8.85 15.36 -0.02
CA ALA A 75 -9.64 15.92 1.08
C ALA A 75 -11.06 15.33 1.01
N SER A 76 -11.50 14.71 2.10
CA SER A 76 -12.79 14.03 2.15
C SER A 76 -13.97 14.98 2.01
N TYR A 77 -13.86 16.16 2.63
CA TYR A 77 -14.85 17.24 2.59
C TYR A 77 -14.29 18.45 1.86
N ASP A 78 -15.11 19.05 0.99
CA ASP A 78 -14.90 20.43 0.54
C ASP A 78 -15.52 21.38 1.58
N THR A 79 -14.69 21.82 2.52
CA THR A 79 -15.13 22.63 3.67
C THR A 79 -14.04 23.54 4.20
N ASP A 80 -14.45 24.70 4.74
CA ASP A 80 -13.57 25.63 5.44
C ASP A 80 -13.53 25.40 6.97
N LYS A 81 -14.19 24.36 7.47
CA LYS A 81 -14.16 24.05 8.90
C LYS A 81 -12.80 23.52 9.30
N GLU A 82 -12.16 24.18 10.24
CA GLU A 82 -10.80 23.88 10.69
C GLU A 82 -10.58 22.42 11.13
N ASN A 83 -11.60 21.75 11.65
CA ASN A 83 -11.51 20.35 12.10
C ASN A 83 -11.85 19.30 11.02
N GLN A 84 -12.15 19.72 9.79
CA GLN A 84 -12.50 18.84 8.65
C GLN A 84 -11.76 19.21 7.37
N LYS A 85 -11.25 20.45 7.29
CA LYS A 85 -10.53 21.01 6.16
C LYS A 85 -9.18 20.29 5.99
N ASP A 86 -8.84 19.98 4.75
CA ASP A 86 -7.57 19.36 4.36
C ASP A 86 -7.30 18.02 5.07
N ILE A 87 -8.37 17.30 5.44
CA ILE A 87 -8.30 15.95 6.02
C ILE A 87 -8.70 14.92 4.95
N ALA A 88 -7.82 13.95 4.73
CA ALA A 88 -8.06 12.80 3.88
C ALA A 88 -8.34 11.57 4.74
N TYR A 89 -9.61 11.21 4.93
CA TYR A 89 -9.95 9.97 5.66
C TYR A 89 -9.63 8.75 4.80
N SER A 90 -9.06 7.73 5.44
CA SER A 90 -8.60 6.52 4.77
C SER A 90 -9.74 5.73 4.13
N TYR A 91 -10.89 5.61 4.83
CA TYR A 91 -12.10 4.98 4.29
C TYR A 91 -12.57 5.67 2.99
N ASP A 92 -12.71 6.99 3.01
CA ASP A 92 -13.24 7.75 1.87
C ASP A 92 -12.33 7.66 0.63
N ASN A 93 -11.02 7.66 0.85
CA ASN A 93 -10.03 7.53 -0.22
C ASN A 93 -9.98 6.08 -0.76
N ALA A 94 -10.09 5.07 0.11
CA ALA A 94 -10.22 3.68 -0.33
C ALA A 94 -11.48 3.47 -1.19
N LEU A 95 -12.60 4.11 -0.83
CA LEU A 95 -13.81 4.11 -1.67
C LEU A 95 -13.57 4.77 -3.03
N CYS A 96 -12.81 5.86 -3.10
CA CYS A 96 -12.47 6.49 -4.37
C CYS A 96 -11.66 5.57 -5.28
N ALA A 97 -10.68 4.84 -4.72
CA ALA A 97 -9.94 3.82 -5.48
C ALA A 97 -10.89 2.72 -6.00
N LEU A 98 -11.81 2.21 -5.17
CA LEU A 98 -12.83 1.24 -5.58
C LEU A 98 -13.77 1.79 -6.68
N ALA A 99 -14.16 3.06 -6.60
CA ALA A 99 -14.98 3.71 -7.61
C ALA A 99 -14.24 3.89 -8.94
N PHE A 100 -12.94 4.24 -8.92
CA PHE A 100 -12.12 4.27 -10.12
C PHE A 100 -11.99 2.88 -10.74
N MET A 101 -11.81 1.83 -9.94
CA MET A 101 -11.82 0.45 -10.43
C MET A 101 -13.15 0.04 -11.04
N ALA A 102 -14.28 0.45 -10.43
CA ALA A 102 -15.61 0.22 -10.99
C ALA A 102 -15.80 0.91 -12.36
N ASP A 103 -15.19 2.09 -12.55
CA ASP A 103 -15.21 2.86 -13.81
C ASP A 103 -14.16 2.36 -14.84
N GLY A 104 -13.22 1.51 -14.42
CA GLY A 104 -12.11 1.03 -15.25
C GLY A 104 -10.92 2.00 -15.36
N ASP A 105 -10.80 2.95 -14.44
CA ASP A 105 -9.72 3.94 -14.34
C ASP A 105 -8.59 3.39 -13.46
N LYS A 106 -7.71 2.58 -14.07
CA LYS A 106 -6.60 1.91 -13.37
C LYS A 106 -5.63 2.91 -12.77
N GLU A 107 -5.25 3.94 -13.54
CA GLU A 107 -4.21 4.89 -13.16
C GLU A 107 -4.62 5.77 -11.96
N SER A 108 -5.89 6.20 -11.90
CA SER A 108 -6.37 6.97 -10.76
C SER A 108 -6.56 6.10 -9.50
N ALA A 109 -6.89 4.82 -9.68
CA ALA A 109 -6.96 3.87 -8.58
C ALA A 109 -5.57 3.59 -7.98
N SER A 110 -4.58 3.27 -8.81
CA SER A 110 -3.21 3.02 -8.34
C SER A 110 -2.62 4.23 -7.64
N ALA A 111 -2.81 5.44 -8.15
CA ALA A 111 -2.30 6.67 -7.53
C ALA A 111 -2.72 6.84 -6.04
N ILE A 112 -3.96 6.49 -5.69
CA ILE A 112 -4.44 6.51 -4.29
C ILE A 112 -3.85 5.34 -3.49
N LEU A 113 -3.84 4.14 -4.07
CA LEU A 113 -3.37 2.93 -3.40
C LEU A 113 -1.86 2.97 -3.13
N ASP A 114 -1.07 3.50 -4.06
CA ASP A 114 0.35 3.77 -3.93
C ASP A 114 0.63 4.77 -2.80
N ALA A 115 -0.27 5.75 -2.56
CA ALA A 115 -0.16 6.61 -1.39
C ALA A 115 -0.41 5.83 -0.09
N PHE A 116 -1.37 4.90 -0.04
CA PHE A 116 -1.56 4.04 1.13
C PHE A 116 -0.39 3.09 1.37
N ILE A 117 0.20 2.51 0.32
CA ILE A 117 1.41 1.68 0.43
C ILE A 117 2.54 2.50 1.02
N TYR A 118 2.81 3.69 0.47
CA TYR A 118 3.80 4.62 1.02
C TYR A 118 3.51 4.93 2.50
N ALA A 119 2.24 5.19 2.83
CA ALA A 119 1.85 5.56 4.17
C ALA A 119 2.00 4.44 5.20
N ALA A 120 1.70 3.19 4.81
CA ALA A 120 1.88 2.03 5.66
C ALA A 120 3.36 1.75 5.91
N VAL A 121 4.17 1.81 4.86
CA VAL A 121 5.61 1.59 4.91
C VAL A 121 6.32 2.64 5.77
N ASN A 122 5.92 3.91 5.64
CA ASN A 122 6.53 5.04 6.34
C ASN A 122 5.74 5.47 7.59
N ASP A 123 4.89 4.60 8.14
CA ASP A 123 4.18 4.92 9.38
C ASP A 123 5.18 5.08 10.53
N ARG A 124 4.96 6.09 11.37
CA ARG A 124 5.86 6.33 12.52
C ARG A 124 5.93 5.09 13.42
N GLY A 125 7.15 4.75 13.86
CA GLY A 125 7.42 3.62 14.76
C GLY A 125 7.37 2.23 14.11
N ASP A 126 7.42 2.17 12.78
CA ASP A 126 7.66 0.94 12.00
C ASP A 126 6.59 -0.15 12.20
N VAL A 127 5.36 0.27 12.50
CA VAL A 127 4.22 -0.61 12.85
C VAL A 127 3.43 -1.10 11.61
N GLN A 128 3.86 -0.75 10.39
CA GLN A 128 3.24 -1.10 9.09
C GLN A 128 1.70 -1.07 9.08
N ARG A 129 1.12 0.10 9.32
CA ARG A 129 -0.34 0.32 9.37
C ARG A 129 -0.74 1.61 8.67
N VAL A 130 -2.01 1.72 8.32
CA VAL A 130 -2.59 3.01 7.92
C VAL A 130 -3.30 3.70 9.09
N ARG A 131 -3.33 5.03 9.03
CA ARG A 131 -4.03 5.90 9.98
C ARG A 131 -5.49 6.07 9.61
N ASN A 132 -6.29 6.60 10.51
CA ASN A 132 -7.69 6.95 10.21
C ASN A 132 -7.77 8.10 9.20
N ALA A 133 -6.81 9.02 9.22
CA ALA A 133 -6.68 10.07 8.24
C ALA A 133 -5.24 10.57 8.07
N TYR A 134 -5.01 11.24 6.94
CA TYR A 134 -3.79 11.94 6.56
C TYR A 134 -4.09 13.41 6.26
N SER A 135 -3.06 14.25 6.20
CA SER A 135 -3.20 15.56 5.58
C SER A 135 -3.48 15.37 4.10
N ALA A 136 -4.50 16.04 3.58
CA ALA A 136 -4.86 15.95 2.18
C ALA A 136 -3.77 16.60 1.28
N GLY A 137 -3.63 16.12 0.05
CA GLY A 137 -2.57 16.52 -0.87
C GLY A 137 -1.40 15.54 -0.85
N ASN A 138 -0.18 16.03 -1.12
CA ASN A 138 1.00 15.17 -1.05
C ASN A 138 1.28 14.79 0.41
N ILE A 139 1.17 13.49 0.71
CA ILE A 139 1.33 12.93 2.05
C ILE A 139 2.78 12.64 2.41
N VAL A 140 3.74 12.80 1.50
CA VAL A 140 5.18 12.69 1.81
C VAL A 140 5.58 13.80 2.79
N GLY A 141 6.19 13.41 3.91
CA GLY A 141 6.58 14.32 4.98
C GLY A 141 7.82 15.17 4.67
N ASP A 142 8.00 16.23 5.45
CA ASP A 142 9.15 17.16 5.31
C ASP A 142 10.46 16.56 5.83
N VAL A 143 10.38 15.41 6.51
CA VAL A 143 11.53 14.60 6.93
C VAL A 143 11.55 13.35 6.07
N CYS A 144 12.73 12.97 5.56
CA CYS A 144 12.86 11.75 4.76
C CYS A 144 12.33 10.53 5.54
N GLY A 145 11.54 9.70 4.86
CA GLY A 145 10.87 8.52 5.39
C GLY A 145 9.73 8.81 6.37
N SER A 146 8.98 9.89 6.15
CA SER A 146 7.83 10.24 6.99
C SER A 146 6.57 10.56 6.18
N VAL A 147 5.44 10.58 6.88
CA VAL A 147 4.11 10.87 6.36
C VAL A 147 3.53 12.12 7.01
N ARG A 148 2.82 12.94 6.23
CA ARG A 148 2.09 14.11 6.76
C ARG A 148 0.78 13.66 7.40
N LEU A 149 0.74 13.77 8.72
CA LEU A 149 -0.45 13.52 9.53
C LEU A 149 -1.26 14.80 9.74
N PRO A 150 -2.60 14.71 9.86
CA PRO A 150 -3.44 15.86 10.06
C PRO A 150 -3.19 16.45 11.44
N GLY A 151 -3.06 17.78 11.50
CA GLY A 151 -2.79 18.51 12.73
C GLY A 151 -2.61 19.99 12.46
N TYR A 152 -2.32 20.75 13.51
CA TYR A 152 -2.06 22.18 13.41
C TYR A 152 -0.99 22.61 14.42
N TYR A 153 -0.32 23.72 14.13
CA TYR A 153 0.63 24.32 15.05
C TYR A 153 -0.10 25.21 16.05
N ASP A 154 -0.11 24.83 17.32
CA ASP A 154 -0.65 25.64 18.42
C ASP A 154 0.42 26.65 18.86
N ASN A 155 0.22 27.92 18.48
CA ASN A 155 1.15 29.01 18.81
C ASN A 155 1.22 29.32 20.32
N GLU A 156 0.15 29.05 21.08
CA GLU A 156 0.16 29.30 22.52
C GLU A 156 1.00 28.25 23.26
N ARG A 157 0.89 27.00 22.82
CA ARG A 157 1.67 25.87 23.36
C ARG A 157 3.05 25.72 22.72
N ASN A 158 3.28 26.41 21.60
CA ASN A 158 4.49 26.32 20.77
C ASN A 158 4.80 24.86 20.38
N MET A 159 3.77 24.12 19.95
CA MET A 159 3.88 22.72 19.56
C MET A 159 2.88 22.35 18.47
N TRP A 160 3.21 21.30 17.72
CA TRP A 160 2.26 20.63 16.83
C TRP A 160 1.24 19.83 17.65
N VAL A 161 -0.03 19.92 17.28
CA VAL A 161 -1.15 19.22 17.92
C VAL A 161 -1.87 18.37 16.88
N GLU A 162 -2.05 17.09 17.22
CA GLU A 162 -2.78 16.12 16.41
C GLU A 162 -4.03 15.64 17.16
N ASP A 163 -5.09 15.31 16.41
CA ASP A 163 -6.27 14.67 16.97
C ASP A 163 -6.03 13.15 17.10
N PRO A 164 -6.10 12.58 18.31
CA PRO A 164 -5.82 11.16 18.53
C PRO A 164 -6.77 10.23 17.76
N SER A 165 -7.97 10.69 17.39
CA SER A 165 -8.90 9.92 16.56
C SER A 165 -8.51 9.88 15.08
N LEU A 166 -7.77 10.88 14.58
CA LEU A 166 -7.31 10.94 13.19
C LEU A 166 -5.99 10.20 13.01
N VAL A 167 -5.07 10.36 13.96
CA VAL A 167 -3.77 9.66 13.95
C VAL A 167 -3.86 8.28 14.62
N GLY A 168 -5.06 7.82 15.00
CA GLY A 168 -5.33 6.44 15.38
C GLY A 168 -5.44 5.50 14.18
N SER A 169 -5.81 4.25 14.45
CA SER A 169 -6.09 3.20 13.46
C SER A 169 -7.33 2.42 13.89
N SER A 170 -8.38 2.45 13.07
CA SER A 170 -9.62 1.69 13.28
C SER A 170 -9.59 0.40 12.47
N SER A 171 -10.14 -0.68 13.04
CA SER A 171 -10.21 -1.98 12.36
C SER A 171 -10.96 -1.91 11.03
N GLY A 172 -12.04 -1.10 10.95
CA GLY A 172 -12.77 -0.84 9.71
C GLY A 172 -11.93 -0.12 8.66
N ASN A 173 -11.23 0.96 9.00
CA ASN A 173 -10.43 1.71 8.03
C ASN A 173 -9.30 0.86 7.43
N LEU A 174 -8.63 0.06 8.26
CA LEU A 174 -7.59 -0.87 7.77
C LEU A 174 -8.20 -1.95 6.86
N ALA A 175 -9.38 -2.46 7.19
CA ALA A 175 -10.08 -3.42 6.36
C ALA A 175 -10.50 -2.83 5.01
N TRP A 176 -11.01 -1.60 4.96
CA TRP A 176 -11.38 -0.93 3.71
C TRP A 176 -10.19 -0.66 2.79
N VAL A 177 -9.06 -0.19 3.34
CA VAL A 177 -7.83 -0.03 2.54
C VAL A 177 -7.34 -1.39 2.05
N SER A 178 -7.37 -2.42 2.89
CA SER A 178 -6.99 -3.78 2.51
C SER A 178 -7.88 -4.34 1.39
N LEU A 179 -9.20 -4.13 1.47
CA LEU A 179 -10.14 -4.54 0.42
C LEU A 179 -9.85 -3.82 -0.90
N ALA A 180 -9.57 -2.51 -0.87
CA ALA A 180 -9.23 -1.77 -2.08
C ALA A 180 -7.93 -2.29 -2.73
N LEU A 181 -6.90 -2.61 -1.94
CA LEU A 181 -5.65 -3.22 -2.43
C LEU A 181 -5.89 -4.61 -3.04
N LEU A 182 -6.70 -5.44 -2.40
CA LEU A 182 -7.04 -6.79 -2.88
C LEU A 182 -7.89 -6.76 -4.16
N TRP A 183 -8.82 -5.80 -4.27
CA TRP A 183 -9.57 -5.57 -5.50
C TRP A 183 -8.67 -5.16 -6.67
N TYR A 184 -7.65 -4.35 -6.41
CA TYR A 184 -6.69 -3.95 -7.44
C TYR A 184 -5.90 -5.16 -7.98
N ASP A 185 -5.40 -6.04 -7.10
CA ASP A 185 -4.79 -7.31 -7.53
C ASP A 185 -5.76 -8.18 -8.32
N LYS A 186 -7.00 -8.33 -7.83
CA LYS A 186 -8.03 -9.14 -8.51
C LYS A 186 -8.28 -8.68 -9.94
N LEU A 187 -8.32 -7.36 -10.17
CA LEU A 187 -8.66 -6.79 -11.48
C LEU A 187 -7.46 -6.65 -12.41
N TYR A 188 -6.27 -6.35 -11.88
CA TYR A 188 -5.12 -5.94 -12.70
C TYR A 188 -3.85 -6.76 -12.49
N GLY A 189 -3.82 -7.72 -11.57
CA GLY A 189 -2.62 -8.51 -11.28
C GLY A 189 -2.16 -9.44 -12.42
N GLU A 190 -2.97 -9.66 -13.45
CA GLU A 190 -2.50 -10.34 -14.68
C GLU A 190 -1.64 -9.44 -15.58
N GLU A 191 -1.82 -8.13 -15.47
CA GLU A 191 -1.16 -7.12 -16.31
C GLU A 191 0.00 -6.42 -15.58
N GLU A 192 -0.07 -6.34 -14.26
CA GLU A 192 0.82 -5.57 -13.40
C GLU A 192 1.43 -6.44 -12.30
N ASP A 193 2.56 -6.00 -11.75
CA ASP A 193 3.04 -6.57 -10.49
C ASP A 193 2.34 -5.93 -9.29
N THR A 194 1.40 -6.67 -8.73
CA THR A 194 0.54 -6.26 -7.62
C THR A 194 0.98 -6.86 -6.28
N TYR A 195 2.17 -7.45 -6.19
CA TYR A 195 2.60 -8.11 -4.96
C TYR A 195 2.60 -7.15 -3.75
N LEU A 196 3.16 -5.95 -3.89
CA LEU A 196 3.18 -4.97 -2.80
C LEU A 196 1.77 -4.58 -2.32
N TYR A 197 0.79 -4.53 -3.22
CA TYR A 197 -0.60 -4.25 -2.86
C TYR A 197 -1.15 -5.34 -1.92
N THR A 198 -0.98 -6.59 -2.32
CA THR A 198 -1.42 -7.73 -1.50
C THR A 198 -0.62 -7.88 -0.20
N LYS A 199 0.69 -7.58 -0.24
CA LYS A 199 1.56 -7.61 0.94
C LYS A 199 1.18 -6.53 1.95
N THR A 200 0.89 -5.31 1.49
CA THR A 200 0.37 -4.25 2.34
C THR A 200 -0.97 -4.66 2.94
N ALA A 201 -1.90 -5.23 2.18
CA ALA A 201 -3.17 -5.74 2.72
C ALA A 201 -2.95 -6.80 3.83
N VAL A 202 -1.98 -7.70 3.65
CA VAL A 202 -1.53 -8.65 4.68
C VAL A 202 -1.04 -7.93 5.94
N SER A 203 -0.12 -6.98 5.82
CA SER A 203 0.42 -6.23 6.97
C SER A 203 -0.68 -5.47 7.74
N LEU A 204 -1.59 -4.82 7.02
CA LEU A 204 -2.70 -4.07 7.63
C LEU A 204 -3.63 -5.00 8.43
N MET A 205 -3.97 -6.16 7.88
CA MET A 205 -4.88 -7.08 8.56
C MET A 205 -4.16 -7.89 9.66
N ASP A 206 -2.87 -8.14 9.53
CA ASP A 206 -2.05 -8.67 10.63
C ASP A 206 -2.00 -7.68 11.81
N TRP A 207 -1.88 -6.39 11.53
CA TRP A 207 -2.00 -5.37 12.57
C TRP A 207 -3.36 -5.44 13.30
N VAL A 208 -4.46 -5.63 12.56
CA VAL A 208 -5.80 -5.81 13.15
C VAL A 208 -5.86 -7.06 14.04
N LEU A 209 -5.27 -8.18 13.61
CA LEU A 209 -5.20 -9.40 14.42
C LEU A 209 -4.45 -9.18 15.73
N GLU A 210 -3.30 -8.50 15.66
CA GLU A 210 -2.43 -8.29 16.81
C GLU A 210 -2.99 -7.28 17.80
N ASN A 211 -3.68 -6.23 17.31
CA ASN A 211 -4.01 -5.06 18.12
C ASN A 211 -5.50 -4.89 18.40
N CYS A 212 -6.38 -5.55 17.64
CA CYS A 212 -7.83 -5.41 17.77
C CYS A 212 -8.55 -6.70 18.19
N ALA A 213 -7.84 -7.82 18.33
CA ALA A 213 -8.41 -9.05 18.86
C ALA A 213 -8.52 -9.02 20.39
N ASP A 214 -9.57 -9.63 20.93
CA ASP A 214 -9.73 -9.90 22.37
C ASP A 214 -10.31 -11.31 22.58
N GLU A 215 -10.61 -11.70 23.81
CA GLU A 215 -11.15 -13.03 24.13
C GLU A 215 -12.59 -13.27 23.67
N ASN A 216 -13.30 -12.23 23.20
CA ASN A 216 -14.69 -12.28 22.78
C ASN A 216 -14.80 -12.29 21.24
N PRO A 217 -15.90 -12.81 20.66
CA PRO A 217 -16.08 -12.77 19.22
C PRO A 217 -16.01 -11.36 18.62
N GLY A 218 -15.40 -11.26 17.44
CA GLY A 218 -15.20 -10.01 16.70
C GLY A 218 -14.00 -9.20 17.16
N PHE A 219 -13.74 -8.10 16.47
CA PHE A 219 -12.63 -7.18 16.71
C PHE A 219 -13.14 -5.88 17.33
N ILE A 220 -12.34 -5.28 18.21
CA ILE A 220 -12.62 -3.96 18.78
C ILE A 220 -12.50 -2.87 17.71
N ALA A 221 -13.01 -1.68 17.99
CA ALA A 221 -13.10 -0.61 17.01
C ALA A 221 -11.73 -0.08 16.57
N GLY A 222 -10.71 -0.20 17.42
CA GLY A 222 -9.33 0.14 17.10
C GLY A 222 -8.63 0.89 18.23
N ILE A 223 -7.63 1.67 17.87
CA ILE A 223 -6.78 2.39 18.82
C ILE A 223 -6.63 3.84 18.36
N ASN A 224 -6.89 4.78 19.27
CA ASN A 224 -6.62 6.20 19.09
C ASN A 224 -5.28 6.60 19.73
N GLY A 225 -4.66 7.65 19.21
CA GLY A 225 -3.45 8.28 19.78
C GLY A 225 -2.13 7.76 19.22
N TRP A 226 -1.12 7.68 20.09
CA TRP A 226 0.30 7.47 19.75
C TRP A 226 0.86 6.18 20.37
N PRO A 227 0.39 4.99 19.93
CA PRO A 227 0.82 3.71 20.53
C PRO A 227 2.28 3.33 20.24
N GLU A 228 2.96 4.02 19.33
CA GLU A 228 4.10 3.46 18.56
C GLU A 228 5.35 3.26 19.41
N ASN A 229 5.51 4.07 20.46
CA ASN A 229 6.60 3.92 21.43
C ASN A 229 6.13 3.36 22.78
N ASP A 230 4.83 3.44 23.07
CA ASP A 230 4.25 3.08 24.37
C ASP A 230 2.74 2.87 24.25
N MET A 231 2.32 1.61 24.16
CA MET A 231 0.91 1.22 24.12
C MET A 231 0.10 1.73 25.32
N SER A 232 0.72 2.07 26.46
CA SER A 232 0.01 2.63 27.61
C SER A 232 -0.47 4.07 27.40
N GLN A 233 0.05 4.75 26.36
CA GLN A 233 -0.39 6.08 25.94
C GLN A 233 -1.51 6.03 24.91
N ALA A 234 -1.85 4.84 24.42
CA ALA A 234 -2.89 4.64 23.44
C ALA A 234 -4.27 4.57 24.10
N GLN A 235 -5.28 5.10 23.43
CA GLN A 235 -6.67 4.93 23.83
C GLN A 235 -7.27 3.75 23.05
N VAL A 236 -7.35 2.60 23.72
CA VAL A 236 -8.00 1.40 23.18
C VAL A 236 -9.52 1.62 23.15
N LEU A 237 -10.12 1.49 21.97
CA LEU A 237 -11.56 1.61 21.76
C LEU A 237 -12.22 0.24 21.87
N SER A 238 -12.44 -0.23 23.10
CA SER A 238 -12.91 -1.60 23.40
C SER A 238 -14.33 -1.94 22.92
N TYR A 239 -15.12 -0.98 22.43
CA TYR A 239 -16.40 -1.31 21.80
C TYR A 239 -16.17 -2.00 20.45
N LYS A 240 -17.12 -2.82 20.01
CA LYS A 240 -17.07 -3.49 18.71
C LYS A 240 -18.14 -2.89 17.79
N SER A 241 -17.75 -2.42 16.62
CA SER A 241 -18.68 -1.94 15.59
C SER A 241 -19.10 -3.08 14.68
N LEU A 242 -20.39 -3.19 14.34
CA LEU A 242 -20.87 -4.20 13.39
C LEU A 242 -20.26 -4.00 12.02
N GLU A 243 -20.26 -2.77 11.51
CA GLU A 243 -19.68 -2.43 10.20
C GLU A 243 -18.20 -2.81 10.14
N HIS A 244 -17.37 -2.39 11.10
CA HIS A 244 -15.94 -2.74 11.10
C HIS A 244 -15.73 -4.26 11.08
N ASN A 245 -16.60 -5.03 11.74
CA ASN A 245 -16.50 -6.48 11.75
C ASN A 245 -16.98 -7.11 10.43
N VAL A 246 -17.96 -6.50 9.74
CA VAL A 246 -18.31 -6.89 8.36
C VAL A 246 -17.11 -6.65 7.45
N ASP A 247 -16.49 -5.47 7.53
CA ASP A 247 -15.33 -5.11 6.73
C ASP A 247 -14.16 -6.08 6.98
N CYS A 248 -13.83 -6.33 8.25
CA CYS A 248 -12.80 -7.27 8.65
C CYS A 248 -13.11 -8.69 8.18
N MET A 249 -14.36 -9.16 8.28
CA MET A 249 -14.76 -10.50 7.84
C MET A 249 -14.41 -10.70 6.36
N VAL A 250 -14.80 -9.76 5.50
CA VAL A 250 -14.55 -9.86 4.05
C VAL A 250 -13.06 -9.76 3.74
N ALA A 251 -12.33 -8.84 4.39
CA ALA A 251 -10.89 -8.71 4.18
C ALA A 251 -10.13 -9.98 4.60
N PHE A 252 -10.49 -10.58 5.75
CA PHE A 252 -9.89 -11.82 6.21
C PHE A 252 -10.26 -13.02 5.34
N ASP A 253 -11.50 -13.15 4.88
CA ASP A 253 -11.89 -14.23 3.95
C ASP A 253 -11.09 -14.11 2.64
N ALA A 254 -10.96 -12.91 2.08
CA ALA A 254 -10.16 -12.68 0.87
C ALA A 254 -8.66 -13.02 1.09
N LEU A 255 -8.09 -12.63 2.23
CA LEU A 255 -6.70 -12.98 2.57
C LEU A 255 -6.51 -14.48 2.81
N TYR A 256 -7.50 -15.19 3.34
CA TYR A 256 -7.45 -16.64 3.44
C TYR A 256 -7.42 -17.29 2.06
N GLU A 257 -8.26 -16.85 1.14
CA GLU A 257 -8.27 -17.37 -0.23
C GLU A 257 -6.94 -17.10 -0.95
N LEU A 258 -6.39 -15.89 -0.80
CA LEU A 258 -5.12 -15.48 -1.40
C LEU A 258 -3.93 -16.25 -0.83
N THR A 259 -3.77 -16.26 0.50
CA THR A 259 -2.56 -16.74 1.17
C THR A 259 -2.64 -18.23 1.54
N GLY A 260 -3.84 -18.73 1.80
CA GLY A 260 -4.06 -20.04 2.42
C GLY A 260 -3.66 -20.14 3.90
N ASP A 261 -3.34 -19.03 4.57
CA ASP A 261 -3.00 -19.02 6.00
C ASP A 261 -4.27 -19.11 6.85
N GLU A 262 -4.37 -20.18 7.63
CA GLU A 262 -5.56 -20.51 8.44
C GLU A 262 -5.89 -19.43 9.48
N LYS A 263 -4.92 -18.61 9.90
CA LYS A 263 -5.16 -17.50 10.83
C LYS A 263 -6.24 -16.53 10.31
N TYR A 264 -6.29 -16.31 9.00
CA TYR A 264 -7.28 -15.44 8.38
C TYR A 264 -8.67 -16.08 8.32
N ASN A 265 -8.76 -17.38 8.06
CA ASN A 265 -10.04 -18.09 8.15
C ASN A 265 -10.58 -18.04 9.58
N GLU A 266 -9.74 -18.31 10.59
CA GLU A 266 -10.14 -18.20 12.00
C GLU A 266 -10.65 -16.80 12.35
N ALA A 267 -9.98 -15.76 11.86
CA ALA A 267 -10.34 -14.37 12.04
C ALA A 267 -11.68 -14.00 11.38
N ALA A 268 -11.89 -14.39 10.12
CA ALA A 268 -13.15 -14.16 9.42
C ALA A 268 -14.32 -14.88 10.12
N GLN A 269 -14.12 -16.13 10.54
CA GLN A 269 -15.12 -16.85 11.34
C GLN A 269 -15.38 -16.18 12.70
N ASN A 270 -14.37 -15.53 13.29
CA ASN A 270 -14.53 -14.77 14.52
C ASN A 270 -15.42 -13.53 14.32
N SER A 271 -15.17 -12.74 13.28
CA SER A 271 -16.04 -11.62 12.86
C SER A 271 -17.45 -12.09 12.55
N LYS A 272 -17.59 -13.20 11.83
CA LYS A 272 -18.90 -13.76 11.50
C LYS A 272 -19.71 -14.14 12.74
N LYS A 273 -19.09 -14.77 13.74
CA LYS A 273 -19.76 -15.09 15.02
C LYS A 273 -20.27 -13.83 15.72
N PHE A 274 -19.50 -12.75 15.69
CA PHE A 274 -19.92 -11.47 16.23
C PHE A 274 -21.11 -10.88 15.45
N ILE A 275 -21.03 -10.84 14.13
CA ILE A 275 -22.11 -10.35 13.25
C ILE A 275 -23.42 -11.12 13.51
N ASP A 276 -23.34 -12.46 13.56
CA ASP A 276 -24.49 -13.32 13.86
C ASP A 276 -25.09 -13.01 15.25
N SER A 277 -24.25 -12.67 16.23
CA SER A 277 -24.70 -12.32 17.59
C SER A 277 -25.43 -10.98 17.69
N MET A 278 -25.22 -10.08 16.72
CA MET A 278 -25.88 -8.77 16.67
C MET A 278 -27.27 -8.81 16.04
N TYR A 279 -27.68 -9.94 15.44
CA TYR A 279 -29.00 -10.06 14.83
C TYR A 279 -30.11 -10.30 15.87
N ASP A 280 -31.07 -9.37 15.96
CA ASP A 280 -32.29 -9.59 16.72
C ASP A 280 -33.34 -10.30 15.86
N ALA A 281 -33.48 -11.61 16.01
CA ALA A 281 -34.45 -12.39 15.24
C ALA A 281 -35.93 -11.98 15.48
N LYS A 282 -36.27 -11.38 16.62
CA LYS A 282 -37.64 -10.91 16.90
C LYS A 282 -37.94 -9.63 16.16
N LYS A 283 -36.99 -8.68 16.14
CA LYS A 283 -37.15 -7.38 15.49
C LYS A 283 -36.76 -7.40 14.00
N GLY A 284 -35.91 -8.34 13.60
CA GLY A 284 -35.47 -8.61 12.25
C GLY A 284 -34.48 -7.58 11.70
N TYR A 285 -33.59 -7.08 12.55
CA TYR A 285 -32.52 -6.14 12.20
C TYR A 285 -31.26 -6.45 13.04
N TYR A 286 -30.12 -5.93 12.64
CA TYR A 286 -28.85 -6.01 13.36
C TYR A 286 -28.65 -4.79 14.27
N TYR A 287 -28.11 -5.01 15.46
CA TYR A 287 -27.61 -3.95 16.33
C TYR A 287 -26.34 -3.33 15.74
N ILE A 288 -26.08 -2.04 16.02
CA ILE A 288 -24.92 -1.30 15.50
C ILE A 288 -23.57 -1.85 15.99
N GLY A 289 -23.57 -2.62 17.07
CA GLY A 289 -22.36 -3.11 17.72
C GLY A 289 -22.58 -3.26 19.21
N THR A 290 -21.52 -3.09 19.99
CA THR A 290 -21.56 -3.18 21.46
C THR A 290 -21.42 -1.82 22.14
N ALA A 291 -21.69 -1.78 23.44
CA ALA A 291 -21.22 -0.73 24.33
C ALA A 291 -19.69 -0.82 24.51
N SER A 292 -19.13 0.11 25.30
CA SER A 292 -17.69 0.17 25.62
C SER A 292 -17.15 -1.05 26.37
N ASP A 293 -18.02 -1.91 26.91
CA ASP A 293 -17.61 -3.18 27.53
C ASP A 293 -17.26 -4.28 26.49
N GLY A 294 -17.42 -4.00 25.19
CA GLY A 294 -17.09 -4.94 24.11
C GLY A 294 -18.05 -6.13 23.99
N ILE A 295 -19.11 -6.19 24.82
CA ILE A 295 -19.96 -7.38 24.97
C ILE A 295 -21.44 -7.04 24.86
N THR A 296 -21.90 -5.98 25.53
CA THR A 296 -23.33 -5.67 25.61
C THR A 296 -23.81 -5.06 24.29
N PRO A 297 -24.78 -5.65 23.57
CA PRO A 297 -25.28 -5.08 22.32
C PRO A 297 -25.86 -3.68 22.53
N ASN A 298 -25.46 -2.73 21.68
CA ASN A 298 -26.04 -1.40 21.66
C ASN A 298 -27.40 -1.44 20.97
N THR A 299 -28.45 -1.28 21.79
CA THR A 299 -29.85 -1.35 21.33
C THR A 299 -30.49 0.01 21.07
N GLY A 300 -29.71 1.11 21.18
CA GLY A 300 -30.19 2.48 21.12
C GLY A 300 -30.68 2.89 19.74
N GLN A 301 -29.80 2.85 18.74
CA GLN A 301 -30.10 3.24 17.36
C GLN A 301 -30.08 2.04 16.42
N VAL A 302 -30.92 2.09 15.38
CA VAL A 302 -30.86 1.18 14.24
C VAL A 302 -30.35 1.98 13.05
N VAL A 303 -29.09 1.77 12.68
CA VAL A 303 -28.39 2.52 11.63
C VAL A 303 -28.40 1.77 10.31
N LEU A 304 -28.32 2.51 9.21
CA LEU A 304 -28.55 2.01 7.85
C LEU A 304 -27.39 1.13 7.33
N ASP A 305 -26.16 1.57 7.49
CA ASP A 305 -24.91 0.86 7.16
C ASP A 305 -24.87 -0.56 7.76
N ALA A 306 -25.12 -0.69 9.07
CA ALA A 306 -25.18 -1.96 9.77
C ALA A 306 -26.17 -2.95 9.14
N GLN A 307 -27.24 -2.46 8.52
CA GLN A 307 -28.19 -3.33 7.82
C GLN A 307 -27.75 -3.63 6.39
N VAL A 308 -27.30 -2.62 5.66
CA VAL A 308 -27.06 -2.72 4.22
C VAL A 308 -25.73 -3.41 3.94
N TRP A 309 -24.64 -3.04 4.64
CA TRP A 309 -23.33 -3.65 4.44
C TRP A 309 -23.35 -5.12 4.84
N THR A 310 -23.98 -5.45 5.98
CA THR A 310 -24.22 -6.85 6.36
C THR A 310 -25.02 -7.60 5.29
N ALA A 311 -25.98 -6.95 4.63
CA ALA A 311 -26.76 -7.58 3.58
C ALA A 311 -26.00 -7.76 2.26
N LEU A 312 -25.04 -6.88 1.96
CA LEU A 312 -24.15 -6.95 0.79
C LEU A 312 -23.01 -7.95 0.97
N ALA A 313 -22.53 -8.12 2.21
CA ALA A 313 -21.36 -8.95 2.53
C ALA A 313 -21.70 -10.36 3.02
N VAL A 314 -22.75 -10.52 3.83
CA VAL A 314 -23.04 -11.80 4.49
C VAL A 314 -23.99 -12.66 3.67
N ASP A 315 -23.52 -13.86 3.37
CA ASP A 315 -24.24 -14.86 2.61
C ASP A 315 -25.68 -15.08 3.09
N GLY A 316 -26.62 -14.91 2.16
CA GLY A 316 -28.05 -15.12 2.39
C GLY A 316 -28.79 -13.96 3.08
N VAL A 317 -28.10 -13.00 3.71
CA VAL A 317 -28.75 -11.84 4.36
C VAL A 317 -29.42 -10.93 3.33
N ILE A 318 -28.87 -10.82 2.12
CA ILE A 318 -29.49 -10.14 0.97
C ILE A 318 -30.94 -10.62 0.70
N LYS A 319 -31.24 -11.89 1.02
CA LYS A 319 -32.56 -12.51 0.82
C LYS A 319 -33.50 -12.34 2.03
N ASP A 320 -33.02 -11.85 3.18
CA ASP A 320 -33.83 -11.67 4.39
C ASP A 320 -34.88 -10.56 4.18
N ARG A 321 -36.15 -10.97 4.21
CA ARG A 321 -37.30 -10.08 4.04
C ARG A 321 -37.48 -9.12 5.21
N ARG A 322 -37.04 -9.48 6.42
CA ARG A 322 -37.17 -8.65 7.62
C ARG A 322 -36.14 -7.53 7.62
N VAL A 323 -34.87 -7.86 7.33
CA VAL A 323 -33.80 -6.86 7.14
C VAL A 323 -34.21 -5.88 6.05
N ARG A 324 -34.62 -6.36 4.88
CA ARG A 324 -35.11 -5.50 3.79
C ARG A 324 -36.29 -4.61 4.18
N LYS A 325 -37.20 -5.13 5.01
CA LYS A 325 -38.34 -4.34 5.51
C LYS A 325 -37.87 -3.23 6.44
N ASN A 326 -36.87 -3.48 7.28
CA ASN A 326 -36.31 -2.47 8.18
C ASN A 326 -35.51 -1.40 7.42
N ILE A 327 -34.68 -1.78 6.44
CA ILE A 327 -34.04 -0.83 5.50
C ILE A 327 -35.10 0.07 4.83
N GLY A 328 -36.19 -0.54 4.35
CA GLY A 328 -37.28 0.20 3.72
C GLY A 328 -38.02 1.20 4.63
N LYS A 329 -37.90 1.10 5.96
CA LYS A 329 -38.48 2.08 6.90
C LYS A 329 -37.63 3.33 7.05
N MET A 330 -36.33 3.26 6.75
CA MET A 330 -35.41 4.41 6.77
C MET A 330 -35.53 5.29 5.52
N LYS A 331 -36.40 4.90 4.57
CA LYS A 331 -36.65 5.67 3.35
C LYS A 331 -37.37 6.98 3.69
N THR A 332 -36.80 8.10 3.27
CA THR A 332 -37.34 9.45 3.49
C THR A 332 -38.43 9.81 2.46
N SER A 333 -39.15 10.90 2.69
CA SER A 333 -40.16 11.42 1.76
C SER A 333 -39.60 11.75 0.38
N ASP A 334 -38.33 12.11 0.32
CA ASP A 334 -37.62 12.45 -0.92
C ASP A 334 -37.04 11.21 -1.62
N ASN A 335 -37.38 10.01 -1.18
CA ASN A 335 -36.91 8.72 -1.73
C ASN A 335 -35.43 8.37 -1.49
N GLY A 336 -34.67 9.22 -0.80
CA GLY A 336 -33.40 8.83 -0.22
C GLY A 336 -33.58 8.02 1.08
N TYR A 337 -32.48 7.75 1.78
CA TYR A 337 -32.46 6.98 3.02
C TYR A 337 -31.77 7.77 4.14
N ALA A 338 -32.41 7.84 5.31
CA ALA A 338 -31.84 8.48 6.49
C ALA A 338 -30.72 7.64 7.10
N PHE A 339 -29.86 8.29 7.90
CA PHE A 339 -28.76 7.63 8.58
C PHE A 339 -29.24 6.49 9.51
N CYS A 340 -30.30 6.75 10.27
CA CYS A 340 -30.91 5.77 11.16
C CYS A 340 -32.44 5.77 11.06
N LEU A 341 -33.06 4.77 11.68
CA LEU A 341 -34.50 4.54 11.63
C LEU A 341 -35.32 5.73 12.17
N ASP A 342 -34.86 6.35 13.26
CA ASP A 342 -35.59 7.42 13.94
C ASP A 342 -35.53 8.75 13.17
N GLU A 343 -34.54 8.91 12.28
CA GLU A 343 -34.32 10.10 11.47
C GLU A 343 -34.97 10.01 10.07
N ALA A 344 -35.77 8.97 9.81
CA ALA A 344 -36.46 8.77 8.53
C ALA A 344 -37.43 9.90 8.12
N ALA A 345 -37.84 10.74 9.09
CA ALA A 345 -38.67 11.91 8.85
C ALA A 345 -37.87 13.18 8.47
N GLY A 346 -36.55 13.15 8.57
CA GLY A 346 -35.65 14.24 8.21
C GLY A 346 -35.18 14.20 6.75
N GLY A 347 -33.99 14.72 6.50
CA GLY A 347 -33.26 14.56 5.24
C GLY A 347 -32.63 13.18 5.09
N PHE A 348 -32.18 12.85 3.88
CA PHE A 348 -31.42 11.62 3.62
C PHE A 348 -29.90 11.83 3.71
N TRP A 349 -29.21 10.78 4.13
CA TRP A 349 -27.76 10.63 4.06
C TRP A 349 -27.39 10.13 2.67
N THR A 350 -26.55 10.86 1.95
CA THR A 350 -26.36 10.63 0.51
C THR A 350 -25.56 9.37 0.23
N GLU A 351 -24.51 9.13 1.01
CA GLU A 351 -23.74 7.88 0.97
C GLU A 351 -24.62 6.67 1.29
N GLY A 352 -25.38 6.75 2.39
CA GLY A 352 -26.39 5.77 2.77
C GLY A 352 -27.37 5.44 1.67
N THR A 353 -27.81 6.46 0.96
CA THR A 353 -28.72 6.32 -0.18
C THR A 353 -28.06 5.61 -1.36
N ALA A 354 -26.78 5.87 -1.62
CA ALA A 354 -26.03 5.28 -2.72
C ALA A 354 -25.77 3.79 -2.51
N PHE A 355 -25.21 3.38 -1.36
CA PHE A 355 -25.00 1.95 -1.10
C PHE A 355 -26.33 1.18 -0.94
N THR A 356 -27.41 1.86 -0.53
CA THR A 356 -28.76 1.26 -0.51
C THR A 356 -29.30 1.04 -1.94
N ALA A 357 -28.94 1.90 -2.89
CA ALA A 357 -29.27 1.70 -4.30
C ALA A 357 -28.58 0.43 -4.84
N LEU A 358 -27.28 0.24 -4.54
CA LEU A 358 -26.53 -0.97 -4.86
C LEU A 358 -27.18 -2.22 -4.26
N TYR A 359 -27.51 -2.20 -2.97
CA TYR A 359 -28.25 -3.29 -2.31
C TYR A 359 -29.57 -3.63 -3.01
N TYR A 360 -30.35 -2.63 -3.39
CA TYR A 360 -31.61 -2.87 -4.10
C TYR A 360 -31.41 -3.35 -5.54
N GLN A 361 -30.28 -3.03 -6.15
CA GLN A 361 -29.89 -3.57 -7.45
C GLN A 361 -29.64 -5.07 -7.36
N GLU A 362 -28.87 -5.54 -6.39
CA GLU A 362 -28.68 -6.99 -6.13
C GLU A 362 -29.98 -7.70 -5.76
N CYS A 363 -30.86 -7.02 -5.03
CA CYS A 363 -32.20 -7.54 -4.72
C CYS A 363 -33.16 -7.55 -5.93
N GLY A 364 -32.78 -7.00 -7.08
CA GLY A 364 -33.63 -6.83 -8.27
C GLY A 364 -34.81 -5.87 -8.06
N LYS A 365 -34.71 -4.92 -7.13
CA LYS A 365 -35.76 -3.95 -6.74
C LYS A 365 -35.66 -2.65 -7.52
N ARG A 366 -35.83 -2.74 -8.84
CA ARG A 366 -35.66 -1.63 -9.80
C ARG A 366 -36.25 -0.28 -9.37
N ARG A 367 -37.51 -0.26 -8.93
CA ARG A 367 -38.18 0.98 -8.52
C ARG A 367 -37.51 1.65 -7.32
N ALA A 368 -36.94 0.88 -6.39
CA ALA A 368 -36.21 1.42 -5.25
C ALA A 368 -34.87 2.02 -5.70
N VAL A 369 -34.14 1.33 -6.57
CA VAL A 369 -32.87 1.81 -7.17
C VAL A 369 -33.08 3.16 -7.87
N TYR A 370 -34.00 3.24 -8.84
CA TYR A 370 -34.27 4.51 -9.54
C TYR A 370 -34.69 5.62 -8.59
N GLY A 371 -35.49 5.31 -7.56
CA GLY A 371 -35.90 6.32 -6.57
C GLY A 371 -34.74 6.87 -5.74
N ALA A 372 -33.78 6.01 -5.36
CA ALA A 372 -32.59 6.40 -4.63
C ALA A 372 -31.64 7.22 -5.52
N ILE A 373 -31.31 6.72 -6.72
CA ILE A 373 -30.42 7.41 -7.67
C ILE A 373 -31.02 8.76 -8.11
N ASP A 374 -32.32 8.82 -8.43
CA ASP A 374 -33.01 10.08 -8.74
C ASP A 374 -32.93 11.08 -7.58
N SER A 375 -32.92 10.60 -6.32
CA SER A 375 -32.81 11.49 -5.15
C SER A 375 -31.43 12.13 -5.01
N ILE A 376 -30.37 11.37 -5.29
CA ILE A 376 -28.98 11.86 -5.31
C ILE A 376 -28.79 12.85 -6.47
N CYS A 377 -29.27 12.50 -7.68
CA CYS A 377 -29.15 13.37 -8.86
C CYS A 377 -29.79 14.76 -8.66
N ARG A 378 -30.79 14.89 -7.78
CA ARG A 378 -31.41 16.21 -7.48
C ARG A 378 -30.52 17.14 -6.66
N ILE A 379 -29.55 16.60 -5.93
CA ILE A 379 -28.63 17.38 -5.08
C ILE A 379 -27.20 17.41 -5.64
N LEU A 380 -26.93 16.61 -6.68
CA LEU A 380 -25.69 16.65 -7.48
C LEU A 380 -25.40 18.09 -7.92
N LYS A 381 -24.17 18.55 -7.67
CA LYS A 381 -23.72 19.88 -8.09
C LYS A 381 -23.38 19.88 -9.58
N VAL A 382 -23.38 21.07 -10.19
CA VAL A 382 -23.10 21.25 -11.62
C VAL A 382 -21.68 20.81 -12.00
N ASP A 383 -20.76 20.86 -11.04
CA ASP A 383 -19.38 20.40 -11.17
C ASP A 383 -19.20 18.91 -10.83
N GLY A 384 -20.30 18.17 -10.62
CA GLY A 384 -20.27 16.73 -10.33
C GLY A 384 -20.09 16.36 -8.87
N ARG A 385 -19.80 17.31 -7.98
CA ARG A 385 -19.63 17.00 -6.56
C ARG A 385 -20.96 16.66 -5.89
N ILE A 386 -20.93 15.74 -4.93
CA ILE A 386 -22.12 15.25 -4.24
C ILE A 386 -22.09 15.67 -2.76
N PRO A 387 -23.10 16.39 -2.25
CA PRO A 387 -23.23 16.72 -0.82
C PRO A 387 -23.37 15.50 0.09
N ALA A 388 -22.80 15.55 1.29
CA ALA A 388 -22.88 14.45 2.28
C ALA A 388 -24.34 14.13 2.70
N CYS A 389 -25.21 15.13 2.77
CA CYS A 389 -26.63 14.94 3.04
C CYS A 389 -27.55 15.82 2.20
N SER A 390 -28.84 15.49 2.22
CA SER A 390 -29.89 16.37 1.69
C SER A 390 -30.20 17.50 2.68
N GLY A 391 -30.43 18.71 2.17
CA GLY A 391 -30.76 19.88 3.01
C GLY A 391 -29.53 20.42 3.75
N GLU A 392 -29.72 21.43 4.60
CA GLU A 392 -28.58 22.10 5.27
C GLU A 392 -27.83 21.17 6.23
N ARG A 393 -28.57 20.37 7.01
CA ARG A 393 -28.04 19.45 8.04
C ARG A 393 -28.98 18.26 8.26
N ILE A 394 -28.43 17.09 8.59
CA ILE A 394 -29.19 15.92 9.07
C ILE A 394 -28.57 15.36 10.36
N ASN A 395 -29.38 14.77 11.22
CA ASN A 395 -28.92 14.11 12.44
C ASN A 395 -28.62 12.63 12.15
N THR A 396 -27.60 12.08 12.81
CA THR A 396 -27.30 10.63 12.78
C THR A 396 -28.07 9.85 13.84
N GLY A 397 -28.68 10.55 14.81
CA GLY A 397 -29.29 9.96 16.00
C GLY A 397 -28.26 9.55 17.06
N MET A 398 -27.00 9.93 16.88
CA MET A 398 -25.87 9.65 17.77
C MET A 398 -25.19 10.94 18.21
N ASP A 399 -24.44 10.86 19.31
CA ASP A 399 -23.65 11.97 19.84
C ASP A 399 -22.15 11.72 19.62
N LEU A 400 -21.39 12.78 19.45
CA LEU A 400 -19.94 12.79 19.52
C LEU A 400 -19.47 12.50 20.96
N PHE A 401 -18.19 12.21 21.14
CA PHE A 401 -17.61 11.89 22.46
C PHE A 401 -17.78 13.01 23.50
N ASP A 402 -17.95 14.26 23.04
CA ASP A 402 -18.21 15.42 23.90
C ASP A 402 -19.70 15.56 24.29
N GLY A 403 -20.57 14.66 23.81
CA GLY A 403 -22.00 14.63 24.05
C GLY A 403 -22.80 15.58 23.14
N THR A 404 -22.18 16.20 22.14
CA THR A 404 -22.90 17.00 21.14
C THR A 404 -23.49 16.11 20.05
N PRO A 405 -24.66 16.46 19.47
CA PRO A 405 -25.24 15.67 18.39
C PRO A 405 -24.29 15.57 17.18
N TRP A 406 -24.06 14.35 16.71
CA TRP A 406 -23.31 14.13 15.48
C TRP A 406 -24.20 14.41 14.27
N ILE A 407 -23.81 15.44 13.51
CA ILE A 407 -24.61 16.00 12.42
C ILE A 407 -23.77 16.02 11.14
N TYR A 408 -24.38 15.59 10.04
CA TYR A 408 -23.86 15.86 8.69
C TYR A 408 -24.41 17.18 8.16
N ASP A 409 -23.63 17.89 7.37
CA ASP A 409 -24.10 19.03 6.60
C ASP A 409 -23.97 18.82 5.09
N SER A 410 -24.39 19.81 4.32
CA SER A 410 -24.37 19.77 2.85
C SER A 410 -23.01 20.05 2.20
N SER A 411 -21.91 20.01 2.96
CA SER A 411 -20.57 20.09 2.36
C SER A 411 -20.40 18.95 1.34
N PRO A 412 -19.85 19.24 0.14
CA PRO A 412 -19.50 18.18 -0.79
C PRO A 412 -18.53 17.17 -0.16
N HIS A 413 -18.75 15.89 -0.45
CA HIS A 413 -17.99 14.79 0.14
C HIS A 413 -17.68 13.72 -0.91
N ILE A 414 -16.48 13.14 -0.86
CA ILE A 414 -16.05 12.18 -1.89
C ILE A 414 -16.73 10.80 -1.75
N ALA A 415 -17.03 10.33 -0.53
CA ALA A 415 -17.63 9.00 -0.32
C ALA A 415 -19.02 8.81 -0.96
N PRO A 416 -19.99 9.76 -0.87
CA PRO A 416 -21.21 9.69 -1.66
C PRO A 416 -20.98 9.59 -3.17
N GLY A 417 -19.96 10.30 -3.68
CA GLY A 417 -19.54 10.21 -5.08
C GLY A 417 -19.08 8.81 -5.45
N ALA A 418 -18.17 8.24 -4.66
CA ALA A 418 -17.63 6.90 -4.86
C ALA A 418 -18.72 5.82 -4.82
N TRP A 419 -19.56 5.81 -3.79
CA TRP A 419 -20.69 4.88 -3.70
C TRP A 419 -21.71 5.07 -4.81
N PHE A 420 -21.93 6.29 -5.29
CA PHE A 420 -22.84 6.56 -6.41
C PHE A 420 -22.33 5.94 -7.71
N VAL A 421 -21.03 6.06 -8.00
CA VAL A 421 -20.38 5.42 -9.16
C VAL A 421 -20.51 3.90 -9.06
N MET A 422 -20.08 3.31 -7.93
CA MET A 422 -20.17 1.87 -7.70
C MET A 422 -21.61 1.35 -7.80
N ALA A 423 -22.60 2.11 -7.29
CA ALA A 423 -24.01 1.73 -7.38
C ALA A 423 -24.55 1.73 -8.81
N ILE A 424 -24.13 2.66 -9.68
CA ILE A 424 -24.57 2.67 -11.08
C ILE A 424 -23.95 1.52 -11.86
N ASP A 425 -22.66 1.26 -11.64
CA ASP A 425 -21.93 0.20 -12.33
C ASP A 425 -22.23 -1.19 -11.75
N GLY A 426 -22.85 -1.25 -10.57
CA GLY A 426 -23.21 -2.49 -9.89
C GLY A 426 -22.01 -3.21 -9.28
N PHE A 427 -21.01 -2.44 -8.87
CA PHE A 427 -19.79 -2.92 -8.22
C PHE A 427 -20.03 -3.05 -6.72
N ASN A 428 -20.02 -4.28 -6.20
CA ASN A 428 -20.12 -4.55 -4.77
C ASN A 428 -18.72 -4.78 -4.18
N PRO A 429 -18.20 -3.85 -3.35
CA PRO A 429 -16.86 -3.99 -2.80
C PRO A 429 -16.72 -5.16 -1.81
N PHE A 430 -17.83 -5.71 -1.32
CA PHE A 430 -17.84 -6.87 -0.44
C PHE A 430 -17.87 -8.22 -1.19
N ASP A 431 -18.14 -8.21 -2.50
CA ASP A 431 -18.23 -9.43 -3.35
C ASP A 431 -16.88 -9.71 -4.04
N ILE A 432 -15.84 -9.81 -3.22
CA ILE A 432 -14.50 -10.18 -3.67
C ILE A 432 -14.34 -11.70 -3.61
N GLU A 433 -13.78 -12.27 -4.68
CA GLU A 433 -13.51 -13.70 -4.82
C GLU A 433 -12.10 -13.78 -5.39
N ILE A 434 -11.18 -14.42 -4.67
CA ILE A 434 -9.79 -14.53 -5.09
C ILE A 434 -9.62 -15.78 -5.95
N SER A 435 -9.05 -15.58 -7.14
CA SER A 435 -8.83 -16.67 -8.09
C SER A 435 -7.61 -17.54 -7.69
N PRO A 436 -7.58 -18.83 -8.08
CA PRO A 436 -6.37 -19.65 -7.97
C PRO A 436 -5.15 -19.00 -8.63
N GLU A 437 -5.36 -18.25 -9.72
CA GLU A 437 -4.33 -17.51 -10.43
C GLU A 437 -3.76 -16.36 -9.58
N SER A 438 -4.61 -15.59 -8.88
CA SER A 438 -4.16 -14.56 -7.91
C SER A 438 -3.28 -15.17 -6.82
N LYS A 439 -3.67 -16.33 -6.29
CA LYS A 439 -2.87 -17.06 -5.30
C LYS A 439 -1.52 -17.49 -5.86
N GLU A 440 -1.47 -18.06 -7.07
CA GLU A 440 -0.21 -18.44 -7.70
C GLU A 440 0.72 -17.24 -7.92
N ARG A 441 0.18 -16.10 -8.35
CA ARG A 441 0.94 -14.85 -8.49
C ARG A 441 1.51 -14.37 -7.17
N TYR A 442 0.70 -14.34 -6.12
CA TYR A 442 1.15 -13.98 -4.77
C TYR A 442 2.31 -14.85 -4.31
N GLU A 443 2.19 -16.18 -4.42
CA GLU A 443 3.26 -17.12 -4.04
C GLU A 443 4.51 -16.98 -4.90
N LYS A 444 4.36 -16.70 -6.21
CA LYS A 444 5.49 -16.48 -7.12
C LYS A 444 6.20 -15.15 -6.87
N GLY A 445 5.48 -14.13 -6.41
CA GLY A 445 6.04 -12.82 -6.08
C GLY A 445 6.88 -12.83 -4.80
N LYS A 446 6.54 -13.67 -3.81
CA LYS A 446 7.24 -13.71 -2.51
C LYS A 446 8.76 -13.74 -2.60
N PRO A 447 9.42 -14.64 -3.37
CA PRO A 447 10.88 -14.70 -3.41
C PRO A 447 11.56 -13.44 -3.95
N VAL A 448 10.83 -12.62 -4.70
CA VAL A 448 11.35 -11.37 -5.28
C VAL A 448 11.35 -10.25 -4.24
N TYR A 449 10.31 -10.23 -3.41
CA TYR A 449 10.04 -9.13 -2.49
C TYR A 449 10.29 -9.45 -1.02
N GLU A 450 10.44 -10.73 -0.67
CA GLU A 450 10.83 -11.18 0.68
C GLU A 450 12.32 -11.49 0.70
N ALA A 451 12.95 -11.31 1.86
CA ALA A 451 14.39 -11.46 1.97
C ALA A 451 14.82 -12.92 1.75
N PHE A 452 15.78 -13.14 0.85
CA PHE A 452 16.63 -14.32 0.92
C PHE A 452 17.39 -14.34 2.26
N ASP A 453 17.71 -15.53 2.77
CA ASP A 453 18.73 -15.61 3.81
C ASP A 453 20.11 -15.25 3.22
N VAL A 454 21.08 -14.97 4.10
CA VAL A 454 22.44 -14.60 3.69
C VAL A 454 23.08 -15.65 2.76
N PRO A 455 22.96 -16.97 3.02
CA PRO A 455 23.41 -18.00 2.07
C PRO A 455 22.77 -17.91 0.68
N GLY A 456 21.46 -17.68 0.60
CA GLY A 456 20.75 -17.51 -0.66
C GLY A 456 21.27 -16.30 -1.46
N MET A 457 21.48 -15.16 -0.79
CA MET A 457 22.04 -13.97 -1.43
C MET A 457 23.49 -14.18 -1.91
N ARG A 458 24.30 -14.97 -1.19
CA ARG A 458 25.65 -15.36 -1.65
C ARG A 458 25.60 -16.15 -2.96
N GLU A 459 24.60 -17.01 -3.15
CA GLU A 459 24.45 -17.76 -4.40
C GLU A 459 23.99 -16.84 -5.53
N GLN A 460 23.01 -15.95 -5.26
CA GLN A 460 22.57 -14.96 -6.24
C GLN A 460 23.75 -14.12 -6.77
N LEU A 461 24.61 -13.62 -5.88
CA LEU A 461 25.81 -12.87 -6.28
C LEU A 461 26.77 -13.71 -7.15
N ARG A 462 26.95 -15.00 -6.85
CA ARG A 462 27.79 -15.90 -7.66
C ARG A 462 27.22 -16.19 -9.03
N GLU A 463 25.89 -16.25 -9.15
CA GLU A 463 25.20 -16.45 -10.42
C GLU A 463 25.29 -15.20 -11.31
N GLU A 464 25.06 -14.02 -10.73
CA GLU A 464 25.13 -12.73 -11.45
C GLU A 464 26.55 -12.40 -11.92
N GLN A 465 27.57 -12.72 -11.12
CA GLN A 465 29.01 -12.47 -11.37
C GLN A 465 29.44 -11.01 -11.53
N PHE A 466 28.52 -10.11 -11.85
CA PHE A 466 28.81 -8.72 -12.15
C PHE A 466 27.97 -7.80 -11.27
N VAL A 467 28.64 -6.81 -10.68
CA VAL A 467 28.00 -5.64 -10.06
C VAL A 467 28.27 -4.46 -10.99
N ILE A 468 27.21 -3.84 -11.51
CA ILE A 468 27.35 -2.72 -12.46
C ILE A 468 27.69 -1.46 -11.69
N HIS A 469 28.91 -0.97 -11.86
CA HIS A 469 29.49 0.11 -11.09
C HIS A 469 28.92 1.47 -11.50
N ALA A 470 28.38 2.22 -10.53
CA ALA A 470 27.81 3.55 -10.63
C ALA A 470 26.76 3.69 -11.75
N ALA A 471 25.83 2.73 -11.81
CA ALA A 471 24.84 2.50 -12.88
C ALA A 471 25.42 2.14 -14.26
N GLY A 472 26.74 1.96 -14.36
CA GLY A 472 27.44 1.57 -15.57
C GLY A 472 27.68 2.73 -16.53
N SER A 473 28.33 2.40 -17.64
CA SER A 473 28.56 3.35 -18.71
C SER A 473 27.27 3.67 -19.49
N TYR A 474 27.10 4.94 -19.82
CA TYR A 474 25.96 5.41 -20.61
C TYR A 474 26.43 6.26 -21.79
N SER A 475 25.86 6.04 -22.97
CA SER A 475 26.15 6.83 -24.17
C SER A 475 24.89 7.06 -24.97
N GLU A 476 24.66 8.30 -25.40
CA GLU A 476 23.61 8.64 -26.37
C GLU A 476 24.15 8.41 -27.79
N ASP A 477 23.45 7.61 -28.60
CA ASP A 477 23.63 7.47 -30.07
C ASP A 477 25.10 7.38 -30.57
N GLY A 478 25.93 6.55 -29.92
CA GLY A 478 27.32 6.34 -30.33
C GLY A 478 28.29 7.49 -29.99
N GLY A 479 27.89 8.36 -29.06
CA GLY A 479 28.75 9.36 -28.42
C GLY A 479 29.79 8.75 -27.46
N GLU A 480 30.57 9.62 -26.82
CA GLU A 480 31.54 9.22 -25.79
C GLU A 480 30.80 8.68 -24.56
N GLY A 481 31.28 7.55 -24.02
CA GLY A 481 30.71 6.94 -22.83
C GLY A 481 30.90 7.81 -21.59
N LEU A 482 29.81 8.10 -20.89
CA LEU A 482 29.82 8.69 -19.57
C LEU A 482 29.90 7.60 -18.51
N PHE A 483 30.63 7.87 -17.44
CA PHE A 483 30.83 6.99 -16.29
C PHE A 483 30.43 7.73 -15.01
N TYR A 484 30.13 6.99 -13.94
CA TYR A 484 29.77 7.56 -12.63
C TYR A 484 28.58 8.54 -12.67
N THR A 485 27.69 8.35 -13.65
CA THR A 485 26.57 9.29 -13.84
C THR A 485 25.54 9.17 -12.73
N ASN A 486 25.36 7.97 -12.16
CA ASN A 486 24.33 7.67 -11.17
C ASN A 486 22.93 8.18 -11.60
N SER A 487 22.68 8.18 -12.91
CA SER A 487 21.50 8.79 -13.54
C SER A 487 20.42 7.76 -13.83
N LEU A 488 19.17 8.21 -13.94
CA LEU A 488 18.03 7.36 -14.31
C LEU A 488 18.26 6.66 -15.66
N GLU A 489 18.84 7.36 -16.63
CA GLU A 489 19.08 6.83 -17.97
C GLU A 489 20.16 5.73 -17.98
N ALA A 490 21.22 5.89 -17.18
CA ALA A 490 22.24 4.84 -17.01
C ALA A 490 21.66 3.62 -16.29
N LEU A 491 20.89 3.86 -15.24
CA LEU A 491 20.21 2.81 -14.48
C LEU A 491 19.25 1.99 -15.35
N GLN A 492 18.40 2.66 -16.13
CA GLN A 492 17.51 2.01 -17.09
C GLN A 492 18.31 1.21 -18.12
N ASN A 493 19.39 1.77 -18.67
CA ASN A 493 20.23 1.08 -19.65
C ASN A 493 20.84 -0.21 -19.08
N ALA A 494 21.32 -0.17 -17.83
CA ALA A 494 21.83 -1.37 -17.14
C ALA A 494 20.73 -2.41 -16.92
N TYR A 495 19.55 -1.99 -16.47
CA TYR A 495 18.42 -2.89 -16.23
C TYR A 495 17.91 -3.54 -17.53
N ASP A 496 17.75 -2.75 -18.60
CA ASP A 496 17.31 -3.20 -19.93
C ASP A 496 18.30 -4.17 -20.57
N ALA A 497 19.59 -4.04 -20.26
CA ALA A 497 20.63 -5.00 -20.64
C ALA A 497 20.61 -6.30 -19.82
N GLY A 498 19.64 -6.47 -18.92
CA GLY A 498 19.43 -7.68 -18.12
C GLY A 498 20.27 -7.72 -16.85
N LYS A 499 20.87 -6.60 -16.41
CA LYS A 499 21.65 -6.55 -15.17
C LYS A 499 20.71 -6.39 -13.98
N ARG A 500 21.02 -7.06 -12.86
CA ARG A 500 20.20 -7.05 -11.64
C ARG A 500 20.93 -6.60 -10.39
N MET A 501 22.26 -6.74 -10.37
CA MET A 501 23.11 -6.20 -9.31
C MET A 501 23.76 -4.91 -9.79
N ILE A 502 23.25 -3.77 -9.34
CA ILE A 502 23.70 -2.45 -9.79
C ILE A 502 24.19 -1.67 -8.57
N GLU A 503 25.41 -1.19 -8.63
CA GLU A 503 25.98 -0.32 -7.61
C GLU A 503 25.62 1.14 -7.89
N MET A 504 25.27 1.86 -6.82
CA MET A 504 24.91 3.27 -6.83
C MET A 504 25.69 4.00 -5.73
N ASP A 505 26.32 5.10 -6.10
CA ASP A 505 26.99 6.01 -5.16
C ASP A 505 25.96 6.90 -4.47
N PHE A 506 26.10 7.12 -3.16
CA PHE A 506 25.23 8.00 -2.40
C PHE A 506 25.96 9.14 -1.69
N MET A 507 25.36 10.32 -1.77
CA MET A 507 25.73 11.53 -1.03
C MET A 507 24.51 12.13 -0.35
N PHE A 508 24.72 13.07 0.58
CA PHE A 508 23.64 13.76 1.28
C PHE A 508 23.53 15.23 0.88
N THR A 509 22.30 15.69 0.68
CA THR A 509 22.00 17.11 0.50
C THR A 509 22.09 17.86 1.83
N SER A 510 22.18 19.18 1.78
CA SER A 510 22.29 20.05 2.97
C SER A 510 21.07 20.00 3.92
N ASP A 511 19.94 19.52 3.43
CA ASP A 511 18.70 19.25 4.17
C ASP A 511 18.51 17.75 4.51
N GLY A 512 19.52 16.90 4.26
CA GLY A 512 19.60 15.54 4.80
C GLY A 512 18.97 14.45 3.95
N TYR A 513 18.70 14.69 2.67
CA TYR A 513 18.18 13.67 1.76
C TYR A 513 19.33 12.89 1.09
N PRO A 514 19.27 11.55 1.04
CA PRO A 514 20.20 10.76 0.24
C PRO A 514 19.91 10.93 -1.25
N VAL A 515 20.96 11.19 -2.02
CA VAL A 515 20.91 11.35 -3.47
C VAL A 515 21.98 10.53 -4.16
N CYS A 516 21.68 10.01 -5.35
CA CYS A 516 22.60 9.19 -6.12
C CYS A 516 23.61 10.10 -6.83
N ALA A 517 24.85 10.10 -6.35
CA ALA A 517 25.91 10.98 -6.83
C ALA A 517 27.29 10.48 -6.37
N HIS A 518 28.30 10.74 -7.18
CA HIS A 518 29.70 10.45 -6.86
C HIS A 518 30.49 11.74 -6.67
N ASN A 519 31.41 11.78 -5.70
CA ASN A 519 32.26 12.94 -5.43
C ASN A 519 33.49 12.97 -6.37
N ALA A 520 33.90 14.15 -6.86
CA ALA A 520 35.12 14.31 -7.65
C ALA A 520 35.98 15.46 -7.12
N ASP A 521 37.30 15.36 -7.31
CA ASP A 521 38.27 16.34 -6.81
C ASP A 521 37.93 17.79 -7.26
N GLY A 522 37.41 18.58 -6.31
CA GLY A 522 37.15 20.02 -6.44
C GLY A 522 35.69 20.44 -6.66
N ALA A 523 34.77 19.51 -6.94
CA ALA A 523 33.32 19.73 -6.98
C ALA A 523 32.63 18.93 -5.87
N TRP A 524 31.38 19.25 -5.50
CA TRP A 524 30.66 18.40 -4.53
C TRP A 524 30.24 17.06 -5.15
N ALA A 525 29.73 17.07 -6.39
CA ALA A 525 29.38 15.88 -7.14
C ALA A 525 29.82 15.98 -8.60
N LEU A 526 30.32 14.87 -9.16
CA LEU A 526 30.73 14.75 -10.55
C LEU A 526 29.53 14.94 -11.48
N GLY A 527 29.73 15.70 -12.56
CA GLY A 527 28.67 16.00 -13.52
C GLY A 527 27.71 17.12 -13.08
N PHE A 528 27.89 17.70 -11.89
CA PHE A 528 27.10 18.83 -11.40
C PHE A 528 27.94 20.10 -11.21
N SER A 529 27.27 21.26 -11.20
CA SER A 529 27.91 22.57 -11.00
C SER A 529 27.91 23.05 -9.53
N PHE A 530 27.74 22.14 -8.57
CA PHE A 530 27.65 22.49 -7.14
C PHE A 530 29.04 22.56 -6.47
N GLY A 531 29.32 23.69 -5.80
CA GLY A 531 30.54 23.86 -5.00
C GLY A 531 30.43 23.40 -3.55
N LYS A 532 29.23 23.01 -3.10
CA LYS A 532 28.90 22.46 -1.77
C LYS A 532 27.57 21.70 -1.87
N ALA A 533 27.20 20.94 -0.84
CA ALA A 533 25.91 20.24 -0.77
C ALA A 533 24.72 21.21 -1.04
N PRO A 534 23.91 20.96 -2.08
CA PRO A 534 22.70 21.74 -2.38
C PRO A 534 21.54 21.34 -1.45
N LYS A 535 20.38 22.00 -1.55
CA LYS A 535 19.13 21.43 -1.02
C LYS A 535 18.59 20.33 -1.93
N HIS A 536 17.77 19.43 -1.41
CA HIS A 536 17.17 18.34 -2.18
C HIS A 536 16.40 18.82 -3.42
N ASN A 537 15.52 19.80 -3.24
CA ASN A 537 14.77 20.37 -4.38
C ASN A 537 15.70 21.06 -5.41
N GLU A 538 16.81 21.66 -4.99
CA GLU A 538 17.79 22.25 -5.92
C GLU A 538 18.53 21.16 -6.71
N PHE A 539 18.85 20.04 -6.06
CA PHE A 539 19.46 18.88 -6.70
C PHE A 539 18.52 18.24 -7.72
N MET A 540 17.28 17.94 -7.33
CA MET A 540 16.31 17.28 -8.20
C MET A 540 15.88 18.14 -9.41
N ASN A 541 15.97 19.47 -9.31
CA ASN A 541 15.74 20.38 -10.43
C ASN A 541 16.97 20.61 -11.33
N SER A 542 18.11 20.01 -11.00
CA SER A 542 19.32 20.08 -11.82
C SER A 542 19.43 18.87 -12.77
N LYS A 543 20.49 18.80 -13.58
CA LYS A 543 20.73 17.71 -14.52
C LYS A 543 22.19 17.26 -14.43
N VAL A 544 22.42 15.94 -14.44
CA VAL A 544 23.78 15.40 -14.52
C VAL A 544 24.33 15.70 -15.92
N TYR A 545 25.51 16.32 -15.99
CA TYR A 545 26.12 16.80 -17.23
C TYR A 545 25.17 17.66 -18.08
N ASP A 546 24.31 18.46 -17.44
CA ASP A 546 23.29 19.33 -18.05
C ASP A 546 22.24 18.59 -18.92
N ARG A 547 22.16 17.26 -18.87
CA ARG A 547 21.25 16.48 -19.75
C ARG A 547 20.58 15.27 -19.09
N LEU A 548 21.24 14.55 -18.19
CA LEU A 548 20.69 13.32 -17.59
C LEU A 548 19.91 13.64 -16.31
N THR A 549 18.99 12.75 -15.97
CA THR A 549 18.06 12.94 -14.87
C THR A 549 18.71 12.48 -13.55
N PRO A 550 18.80 13.37 -12.54
CA PRO A 550 19.34 12.99 -11.23
C PRO A 550 18.38 12.02 -10.52
N LEU A 551 18.95 11.16 -9.67
CA LEU A 551 18.18 10.27 -8.81
C LEU A 551 18.37 10.66 -7.34
N ASP A 552 17.28 10.65 -6.59
CA ASP A 552 17.32 10.56 -5.13
C ASP A 552 16.93 9.16 -4.66
N ILE A 553 17.01 8.91 -3.35
CA ILE A 553 16.62 7.61 -2.78
C ILE A 553 15.18 7.23 -3.12
N TYR A 554 14.27 8.20 -3.26
CA TYR A 554 12.87 7.95 -3.57
C TYR A 554 12.63 7.56 -5.02
N THR A 555 13.23 8.30 -5.95
CA THR A 555 13.15 8.01 -7.38
C THR A 555 13.82 6.67 -7.69
N LEU A 556 14.94 6.37 -7.02
CA LEU A 556 15.56 5.04 -7.09
C LEU A 556 14.63 3.96 -6.50
N ALA A 557 14.00 4.22 -5.36
CA ALA A 557 13.07 3.27 -4.74
C ALA A 557 11.85 3.01 -5.63
N ASP A 558 11.30 4.05 -6.26
CA ASP A 558 10.20 3.93 -7.21
C ASP A 558 10.63 3.10 -8.43
N PHE A 559 11.82 3.36 -8.99
CA PHE A 559 12.40 2.52 -10.03
C PHE A 559 12.51 1.05 -9.60
N MET A 560 13.00 0.78 -8.39
CA MET A 560 13.09 -0.58 -7.86
C MET A 560 11.73 -1.21 -7.60
N ARG A 561 10.69 -0.45 -7.26
CA ARG A 561 9.32 -0.97 -7.09
C ARG A 561 8.71 -1.36 -8.44
N GLU A 562 9.04 -0.63 -9.51
CA GLU A 562 8.70 -1.01 -10.89
C GLU A 562 9.55 -2.17 -11.42
N HIS A 563 10.75 -2.35 -10.86
CA HIS A 563 11.74 -3.36 -11.25
C HIS A 563 12.09 -4.29 -10.09
N ASN A 564 11.17 -5.21 -9.81
CA ASN A 564 11.15 -6.05 -8.63
C ASN A 564 12.38 -6.97 -8.44
N ASP A 565 13.04 -7.36 -9.52
CA ASP A 565 14.18 -8.28 -9.55
C ASP A 565 15.54 -7.57 -9.46
N MET A 566 15.54 -6.24 -9.29
CA MET A 566 16.76 -5.43 -9.13
C MET A 566 17.20 -5.32 -7.68
N TYR A 567 18.52 -5.39 -7.47
CA TYR A 567 19.23 -5.15 -6.22
C TYR A 567 20.19 -3.97 -6.36
N VAL A 568 20.24 -3.14 -5.33
CA VAL A 568 21.18 -2.02 -5.24
C VAL A 568 22.32 -2.40 -4.31
N VAL A 569 23.54 -2.34 -4.83
CA VAL A 569 24.76 -2.33 -4.00
C VAL A 569 25.07 -0.87 -3.68
N THR A 570 25.28 -0.51 -2.42
CA THR A 570 25.47 0.89 -2.05
C THR A 570 26.95 1.25 -1.90
N ASP A 571 27.39 2.37 -2.46
CA ASP A 571 28.62 3.03 -2.03
C ASP A 571 28.28 4.37 -1.34
N ILE A 572 28.32 4.39 0.00
CA ILE A 572 27.90 5.56 0.79
C ILE A 572 29.14 6.32 1.30
N LYS A 573 29.41 7.50 0.71
CA LYS A 573 30.67 8.24 0.94
C LYS A 573 30.78 8.96 2.30
N GLU A 574 29.70 9.07 3.08
CA GLU A 574 29.66 9.79 4.37
C GLU A 574 29.34 8.88 5.58
N ALA A 575 29.48 7.55 5.44
CA ALA A 575 29.04 6.59 6.45
C ALA A 575 29.99 6.35 7.64
N SER A 576 31.20 6.91 7.67
CA SER A 576 32.20 6.60 8.73
C SER A 576 32.01 7.36 10.06
N GLY A 577 32.24 6.69 11.20
CA GLY A 577 32.30 7.29 12.54
C GLY A 577 30.93 7.55 13.21
N ALA A 578 30.85 8.51 14.15
CA ALA A 578 29.63 8.75 14.96
C ALA A 578 28.37 9.18 14.16
N GLY A 579 28.50 9.47 12.85
CA GLY A 579 27.42 9.78 11.94
C GLY A 579 26.78 8.56 11.25
N SER A 580 27.43 7.39 11.28
CA SER A 580 27.02 6.16 10.58
C SER A 580 25.59 5.72 10.93
N LYS A 581 25.24 5.77 12.22
CA LYS A 581 23.90 5.41 12.71
C LYS A 581 22.79 6.31 12.15
N GLY A 582 23.10 7.58 11.87
CA GLY A 582 22.17 8.51 11.25
C GLY A 582 21.96 8.23 9.76
N VAL A 583 23.02 7.80 9.07
CA VAL A 583 23.01 7.49 7.63
C VAL A 583 22.14 6.26 7.35
N TYR A 584 22.49 5.10 7.94
CA TYR A 584 21.74 3.86 7.70
C TYR A 584 20.29 3.95 8.21
N GLY A 585 20.08 4.63 9.35
CA GLY A 585 18.75 4.89 9.88
C GLY A 585 17.91 5.87 9.03
N THR A 586 18.53 6.65 8.16
CA THR A 586 17.79 7.47 7.17
C THR A 586 17.36 6.59 6.00
N PHE A 587 18.27 5.76 5.47
CA PHE A 587 17.91 4.81 4.41
C PHE A 587 16.77 3.88 4.86
N SER A 588 16.88 3.26 6.04
CA SER A 588 15.83 2.36 6.52
C SER A 588 14.46 3.03 6.60
N LYS A 589 14.40 4.33 6.91
CA LYS A 589 13.16 5.11 6.90
C LYS A 589 12.67 5.46 5.51
N CYS A 590 13.56 5.80 4.58
CA CYS A 590 13.13 6.24 3.24
C CYS A 590 12.76 5.05 2.33
N ILE A 591 13.28 3.84 2.62
CA ILE A 591 13.02 2.60 1.87
C ILE A 591 12.71 1.36 2.74
N PRO A 592 11.78 1.43 3.72
CA PRO A 592 11.54 0.34 4.66
C PRO A 592 11.08 -0.96 3.96
N ASP A 593 10.38 -0.85 2.82
CA ASP A 593 9.89 -1.96 2.01
C ASP A 593 10.94 -2.57 1.09
N LEU A 594 12.10 -1.93 0.92
CA LEU A 594 13.16 -2.37 0.00
C LEU A 594 14.44 -2.80 0.71
N MET A 595 14.47 -2.83 2.04
CA MET A 595 15.70 -3.08 2.81
C MET A 595 16.37 -4.42 2.46
N ASN A 596 15.58 -5.41 2.04
CA ASN A 596 16.04 -6.70 1.55
C ASN A 596 16.44 -6.71 0.07
N ARG A 597 16.54 -5.56 -0.58
CA ARG A 597 17.06 -5.40 -1.94
C ARG A 597 18.24 -4.44 -1.99
N PHE A 598 18.71 -3.99 -0.83
CA PHE A 598 19.91 -3.18 -0.68
C PHE A 598 21.03 -4.03 -0.05
N LEU A 599 22.18 -4.08 -0.72
CA LEU A 599 23.40 -4.69 -0.24
C LEU A 599 24.32 -3.57 0.23
N ILE A 600 24.42 -3.42 1.55
CA ILE A 600 25.14 -2.31 2.17
C ILE A 600 26.63 -2.59 2.18
N GLN A 601 27.42 -1.71 1.55
CA GLN A 601 28.87 -1.76 1.68
C GLN A 601 29.31 -1.05 2.95
N ILE A 602 30.08 -1.75 3.80
CA ILE A 602 30.76 -1.18 4.96
C ILE A 602 32.26 -1.06 4.69
N TYR A 603 32.90 -0.06 5.30
CA TYR A 603 34.33 0.21 5.17
C TYR A 603 35.14 -0.28 6.38
N HIS A 604 34.52 -0.31 7.56
CA HIS A 604 35.10 -0.82 8.79
C HIS A 604 34.20 -1.88 9.44
N ASP A 605 34.80 -2.82 10.16
CA ASP A 605 34.03 -3.92 10.79
C ASP A 605 33.03 -3.43 11.84
N GLU A 606 33.32 -2.32 12.52
CA GLU A 606 32.47 -1.69 13.53
C GLU A 606 31.13 -1.18 12.98
N GLU A 607 31.02 -0.97 11.66
CA GLU A 607 29.78 -0.55 11.02
C GLU A 607 28.77 -1.68 10.90
N TYR A 608 29.20 -2.95 10.96
CA TYR A 608 28.34 -4.10 10.75
C TYR A 608 27.14 -4.12 11.72
N GLU A 609 27.39 -3.91 13.01
CA GLU A 609 26.32 -3.86 14.02
C GLU A 609 25.37 -2.68 13.76
N VAL A 610 25.89 -1.54 13.28
CA VAL A 610 25.07 -0.36 12.97
C VAL A 610 24.14 -0.61 11.79
N VAL A 611 24.62 -1.31 10.77
CA VAL A 611 23.84 -1.69 9.58
C VAL A 611 22.76 -2.73 9.94
N GLN A 612 23.11 -3.71 10.76
CA GLN A 612 22.16 -4.70 11.28
C GLN A 612 21.09 -4.05 12.18
N ASP A 613 21.48 -3.13 13.07
CA ASP A 613 20.57 -2.35 13.91
C ASP A 613 19.62 -1.47 13.10
N ALA A 614 20.06 -0.99 11.93
CA ALA A 614 19.22 -0.27 10.97
C ALA A 614 18.28 -1.20 10.18
N GLY A 615 18.44 -2.52 10.31
CA GLY A 615 17.58 -3.58 9.77
C GLY A 615 18.02 -4.13 8.40
N PHE A 616 19.17 -3.69 7.86
CA PHE A 616 19.67 -4.21 6.59
C PHE A 616 20.29 -5.60 6.78
N LEU A 617 19.80 -6.55 5.99
CA LEU A 617 20.23 -7.95 6.10
C LEU A 617 21.56 -8.22 5.39
N TYR A 618 21.79 -7.58 4.24
CA TYR A 618 22.90 -7.93 3.37
C TYR A 618 24.04 -6.93 3.49
N VAL A 619 25.19 -7.43 3.92
CA VAL A 619 26.40 -6.62 4.11
C VAL A 619 27.53 -7.12 3.23
N ILE A 620 28.13 -6.20 2.47
CA ILE A 620 29.36 -6.40 1.71
C ILE A 620 30.49 -5.69 2.45
N TYR A 621 31.56 -6.40 2.80
CA TYR A 621 32.70 -5.76 3.44
C TYR A 621 33.74 -5.31 2.41
N THR A 622 33.99 -4.01 2.37
CA THR A 622 34.78 -3.31 1.35
C THR A 622 36.19 -3.02 1.85
N LEU A 623 37.16 -3.78 1.33
CA LEU A 623 38.51 -3.84 1.90
C LEU A 623 39.45 -2.70 1.47
N TYR A 624 39.10 -1.94 0.43
CA TYR A 624 40.01 -0.90 -0.10
C TYR A 624 40.15 0.32 0.83
N ALA A 625 39.17 0.55 1.71
CA ALA A 625 39.18 1.67 2.67
C ALA A 625 39.34 1.22 4.13
N ALA A 626 39.39 -0.08 4.41
CA ALA A 626 39.66 -0.63 5.74
C ALA A 626 41.04 -0.17 6.26
N ASP A 627 41.26 -0.13 7.57
CA ASP A 627 42.55 0.24 8.16
C ASP A 627 43.61 -0.86 7.92
N GLU A 628 44.90 -0.52 7.99
CA GLU A 628 45.99 -1.46 7.67
C GLU A 628 45.91 -2.80 8.44
N ASP A 629 45.48 -2.77 9.70
CA ASP A 629 45.31 -3.95 10.55
C ASP A 629 44.04 -4.76 10.22
N GLU A 630 43.00 -4.12 9.69
CA GLU A 630 41.78 -4.80 9.20
C GLU A 630 42.03 -5.55 7.89
N ARG A 631 43.07 -5.18 7.13
CA ARG A 631 43.41 -5.77 5.82
C ARG A 631 44.21 -7.06 5.89
N GLU A 632 44.67 -7.45 7.06
CA GLU A 632 45.40 -8.71 7.25
C GLU A 632 44.47 -9.91 7.03
N SER A 633 44.93 -10.95 6.32
CA SER A 633 44.10 -12.14 6.01
C SER A 633 43.45 -12.75 7.25
N GLU A 634 44.16 -12.79 8.38
CA GLU A 634 43.64 -13.35 9.64
C GLU A 634 42.48 -12.51 10.20
N ALA A 635 42.57 -11.18 10.12
CA ALA A 635 41.50 -10.27 10.54
C ALA A 635 40.27 -10.44 9.64
N ILE A 636 40.46 -10.47 8.32
CA ILE A 636 39.36 -10.67 7.36
C ILE A 636 38.67 -12.03 7.57
N ILE A 637 39.44 -13.10 7.77
CA ILE A 637 38.89 -14.44 8.06
C ILE A 637 38.10 -14.43 9.37
N GLN A 638 38.58 -13.72 10.39
CA GLN A 638 37.87 -13.60 11.67
C GLN A 638 36.57 -12.81 11.51
N SER A 639 36.60 -11.73 10.74
CA SER A 639 35.44 -10.95 10.32
C SER A 639 34.40 -11.82 9.60
N CYS A 640 34.82 -12.66 8.64
CA CYS A 640 33.92 -13.58 7.94
C CYS A 640 33.29 -14.66 8.84
N LYS A 641 33.90 -14.97 9.99
CA LYS A 641 33.34 -15.91 10.98
C LYS A 641 32.36 -15.23 11.93
N ASN A 642 32.57 -13.95 12.21
CA ASN A 642 31.80 -13.18 13.18
C ASN A 642 30.60 -12.47 12.55
N MET A 643 30.69 -12.16 11.26
CA MET A 643 29.68 -11.41 10.50
C MET A 643 29.04 -12.28 9.43
N GLU A 644 27.73 -12.13 9.22
CA GLU A 644 27.00 -12.79 8.14
C GLU A 644 27.12 -12.00 6.82
N LEU A 645 28.33 -11.93 6.29
CA LEU A 645 28.61 -11.16 5.07
C LEU A 645 28.06 -11.87 3.82
N VAL A 646 27.48 -11.12 2.88
CA VAL A 646 27.09 -11.66 1.56
C VAL A 646 28.23 -11.64 0.56
N ALA A 647 29.21 -10.74 0.70
CA ALA A 647 30.42 -10.71 -0.09
C ALA A 647 31.56 -9.92 0.57
N LEU A 648 32.77 -10.09 0.02
CA LEU A 648 33.92 -9.21 0.21
C LEU A 648 34.23 -8.51 -1.12
N THR A 649 34.69 -7.26 -1.09
CA THR A 649 35.17 -6.57 -2.30
C THR A 649 36.51 -5.87 -2.08
N MET A 650 37.40 -5.93 -3.06
CA MET A 650 38.80 -5.44 -2.95
C MET A 650 39.33 -4.89 -4.29
N PRO A 651 40.42 -4.08 -4.27
CA PRO A 651 41.04 -3.62 -5.49
C PRO A 651 41.87 -4.74 -6.15
N ASP A 652 42.07 -4.62 -7.46
CA ASP A 652 42.75 -5.63 -8.30
C ASP A 652 44.19 -5.97 -7.86
N VAL A 653 44.87 -4.99 -7.25
CA VAL A 653 46.24 -5.13 -6.76
C VAL A 653 46.45 -6.27 -5.77
N TRP A 654 45.40 -6.71 -5.06
CA TRP A 654 45.51 -7.79 -4.05
C TRP A 654 45.25 -9.18 -4.62
N VAL A 655 44.77 -9.28 -5.88
CA VAL A 655 44.49 -10.59 -6.48
C VAL A 655 45.77 -11.41 -6.65
N ASP A 656 46.90 -10.74 -6.88
CA ASP A 656 48.20 -11.38 -7.08
C ASP A 656 48.94 -11.69 -5.76
N ASP A 657 48.37 -11.34 -4.60
CA ASP A 657 48.97 -11.65 -3.29
C ASP A 657 48.88 -13.16 -3.01
N ALA A 658 50.05 -13.78 -2.85
CA ALA A 658 50.18 -15.23 -2.83
C ALA A 658 49.43 -15.85 -1.66
N GLY A 659 48.40 -16.65 -1.97
CA GLY A 659 47.61 -17.39 -0.98
C GLY A 659 46.33 -16.67 -0.55
N PHE A 660 46.26 -15.34 -0.70
CA PHE A 660 45.15 -14.52 -0.21
C PHE A 660 43.78 -15.00 -0.72
N VAL A 661 43.59 -15.07 -2.04
CA VAL A 661 42.31 -15.48 -2.64
C VAL A 661 41.91 -16.89 -2.21
N SER A 662 42.87 -17.81 -2.09
CA SER A 662 42.59 -19.18 -1.66
C SER A 662 42.16 -19.23 -0.19
N GLU A 663 42.85 -18.50 0.69
CA GLU A 663 42.55 -18.44 2.13
C GLU A 663 41.18 -17.83 2.38
N ILE A 664 40.84 -16.72 1.71
CA ILE A 664 39.53 -16.09 1.83
C ILE A 664 38.42 -17.01 1.32
N ASN A 665 38.63 -17.73 0.22
CA ASN A 665 37.64 -18.65 -0.33
C ASN A 665 37.28 -19.81 0.63
N GLU A 666 38.17 -20.18 1.56
CA GLU A 666 37.86 -21.21 2.58
C GLU A 666 36.76 -20.76 3.57
N THR A 667 36.51 -19.45 3.69
CA THR A 667 35.41 -18.91 4.51
C THR A 667 34.03 -19.15 3.91
N GLY A 668 33.95 -19.41 2.60
CA GLY A 668 32.70 -19.54 1.85
C GLY A 668 32.04 -18.20 1.47
N VAL A 669 32.58 -17.06 1.90
CA VAL A 669 32.11 -15.73 1.48
C VAL A 669 32.68 -15.42 0.09
N PRO A 670 31.85 -15.05 -0.92
CA PRO A 670 32.35 -14.75 -2.26
C PRO A 670 33.19 -13.48 -2.28
N LEU A 671 34.32 -13.53 -3.00
CA LEU A 671 35.23 -12.40 -3.19
C LEU A 671 35.00 -11.73 -4.56
N PHE A 672 34.77 -10.43 -4.54
CA PHE A 672 34.60 -9.56 -5.71
C PHE A 672 35.78 -8.60 -5.87
N VAL A 673 36.04 -8.18 -7.11
CA VAL A 673 37.14 -7.26 -7.43
C VAL A 673 36.62 -6.03 -8.17
N HIS A 674 37.05 -4.85 -7.77
CA HIS A 674 36.67 -3.58 -8.39
C HIS A 674 37.89 -2.79 -8.90
N THR A 675 37.77 -1.99 -9.96
CA THR A 675 36.78 -2.07 -11.05
C THR A 675 37.49 -2.66 -12.26
N ILE A 676 36.96 -3.76 -12.81
CA ILE A 676 37.59 -4.50 -13.91
C ILE A 676 36.72 -4.37 -15.16
N ASN A 677 37.31 -3.88 -16.25
CA ASN A 677 36.64 -3.76 -17.54
C ASN A 677 37.29 -4.62 -18.64
N ASP A 678 38.53 -5.11 -18.43
CA ASP A 678 39.20 -5.98 -19.39
C ASP A 678 38.85 -7.45 -19.15
N LYS A 679 38.33 -8.10 -20.19
CA LYS A 679 37.91 -9.51 -20.14
C LYS A 679 39.04 -10.49 -19.82
N LYS A 680 40.28 -10.21 -20.23
CA LYS A 680 41.41 -11.11 -19.95
C LYS A 680 41.77 -11.07 -18.47
N ASP A 681 41.67 -9.90 -17.86
CA ASP A 681 41.88 -9.75 -16.42
C ASP A 681 40.77 -10.47 -15.65
N MET A 682 39.51 -10.34 -16.06
CA MET A 682 38.40 -11.12 -15.48
C MET A 682 38.63 -12.64 -15.59
N ASP A 683 38.99 -13.14 -16.77
CA ASP A 683 39.26 -14.57 -16.98
C ASP A 683 40.43 -15.06 -16.11
N ARG A 684 41.49 -14.25 -15.97
CA ARG A 684 42.64 -14.53 -15.10
C ARG A 684 42.22 -14.62 -13.64
N TYR A 685 41.48 -13.62 -13.16
CA TYR A 685 41.05 -13.51 -11.76
C TYR A 685 40.04 -14.58 -11.38
N LYS A 686 39.11 -14.92 -12.28
CA LYS A 686 38.18 -16.03 -12.08
C LYS A 686 38.91 -17.37 -11.96
N ALA A 687 39.97 -17.59 -12.75
CA ALA A 687 40.80 -18.79 -12.63
C ALA A 687 41.56 -18.88 -11.29
N LEU A 688 41.79 -17.75 -10.61
CA LEU A 688 42.38 -17.68 -9.27
C LEU A 688 41.35 -17.85 -8.15
N GLY A 689 40.06 -17.90 -8.47
CA GLY A 689 38.98 -18.12 -7.51
C GLY A 689 38.19 -16.87 -7.13
N VAL A 690 38.35 -15.75 -7.84
CA VAL A 690 37.46 -14.58 -7.69
C VAL A 690 36.05 -14.95 -8.17
N ALA A 691 35.03 -14.61 -7.38
CA ALA A 691 33.64 -14.98 -7.63
C ALA A 691 32.95 -14.04 -8.63
N GLY A 692 33.28 -12.75 -8.61
CA GLY A 692 32.68 -11.75 -9.48
C GLY A 692 33.44 -10.42 -9.53
N PHE A 693 32.90 -9.46 -10.27
CA PHE A 693 33.57 -8.21 -10.62
C PHE A 693 32.63 -7.02 -10.54
N TYR A 694 33.14 -5.88 -10.09
CA TYR A 694 32.53 -4.59 -10.37
C TYR A 694 33.01 -4.13 -11.74
N THR A 695 32.11 -3.69 -12.60
CA THR A 695 32.44 -3.28 -13.98
C THR A 695 31.59 -2.10 -14.43
N ASP A 696 32.19 -1.23 -15.25
CA ASP A 696 31.49 -0.13 -15.90
C ASP A 696 30.79 -0.59 -17.20
N GLN A 697 31.07 -1.80 -17.68
CA GLN A 697 30.53 -2.33 -18.93
C GLN A 697 29.14 -2.93 -18.70
N VAL A 698 28.20 -2.54 -19.55
CA VAL A 698 26.81 -3.01 -19.48
C VAL A 698 26.54 -4.14 -20.50
N ASP A 699 27.35 -4.26 -21.54
CA ASP A 699 27.18 -5.19 -22.68
C ASP A 699 27.79 -6.59 -22.50
#